data_AF-A0A6A5XRM0-F1
#
_entry.id   AF-A0A6A5XRM0-F1
#
_cell.length_a   1.000
_cell.length_b   1.000
_cell.length_c   1.000
_cell.angle_alpha   90.00
_cell.angle_beta   90.00
_cell.angle_gamma   90.00
#
_symmetry.space_group_name_H-M   'P 1'
#
loop_
_entity.id
_entity.type
_entity.pdbx_description
1 polymer ?
#
loop_
_entity_poly.entity_id
_entity_poly.type
_entity_poly.pdbx_seq_one_letter_code
_entity_poly.pdbx_strand_id
1 'polypeptide(L)'
;MADDKTPAFEIPKECRAGVVVNEGPDFHVEVQMVPVPEIKPNEVLIKLNATGICHSDIHFMLNDWAVPKMSTFGVRCAGHEGAGVIVKVGDAVKTLKPGMRAGLKPIQDTCGACELCRTDKECYCPGAVLTGLTCDGSYKEYVVSPERYTTVIPDGVSDYIAGPIMCSASTIYTSIKESNLKPGDWAVFPGGGGGVGMQGIQLAKAMGLRPIAIDTGEDKKKLCIETAGAEEFIDFKQVSDVAAEVIRICDGLGAHAVFVTAVQSYPSSISLLGGRIGGRVMCIGLPPAGTFHIDVDPNQLCFKKQGIEGTLVSNMADVDKTLQFAQRGLLKPIYTVYGLSQFNEAVQKLRRGEIAGRAVVDFNKELLTLPGMSSSSSSQPTRGQAEASSSRAPKHHPSVEDESDYEDEGLLGEDPLDHELPEQVSFKRKQKATSTPFSIRSFLSSPNRQSPVPRSPQPRLPHLRTASHPNDSTELILNYLDNPANAGHHPQDAKDATGLDWYVEGPGRRVGYDDLTAIDWIFEYAKERQRLRYLYSSATGVLGSVKQLADASQVWIILVAAGLLSGTIAAFIDISGDWLGDLKTGYCSNVEGDGRFYLNKAFCCWGYSELSQCHDWHPWSNALGIHSEVGSWIVEYIFFVVFSILFAACASILVREYSTYAKHSGIAEVKTVLGGFVIRRFLGGWTLLIKTLGLCFAVASGLWLGKEGPLVHVACCCANLFMKLFSNVNGNEARKREIFSAAAAAGISVAFGSPIGGVLFSLEQLSYYFPDKTMWQSFVCAMVAAVTLQGFNPFRTGKLVLYQVTYHSGWHNFEIVPFAFLGILGGLFGGFFIKLNMSIAEWRKNRTYLKGPVTEVVLVTLVTALINYPVKFMRAQASELVHVLFAECIDLTEDTLGLCKSGRANTGVITLLLISALIGIILAGFTFGLQIPAGIILPSMAIGGLYGRAVGLSVQVVQEAWPSLFIFNSCEPDVPCVTPGTYAIIGAASALGGVSRMTVSIVVIMFELTGALSYVLPIMIAVMLSKWIGDAISPRSIYESWIHVNGYPYLDNRDEGDAIPDVPASQVMTRTEDLNVITATGHTVQSLQLLLSQQHYRGFPVIDSSRDALLLGYISRTELAYALSTALSPPRNLSAETEAYFSHQPLSDPTNSLDLRPWMDQTPMTLNYKASFQLTLNMFQKLGLRYLLFVDRGMLKGLLTKKDVWYVMNGMEDRDEDAGYGRGPVQEDREEEDAEERGLLSTPIDEANTLDIHDLR
;
A
#
# COMPACT_ATOMS: atom_id res chain seq x y z
N MET A 1 4.51 73.73 -23.76
CA MET A 1 4.68 72.73 -24.83
C MET A 1 6.05 72.13 -24.69
N ALA A 2 6.11 70.82 -24.55
CA ALA A 2 7.29 70.01 -24.86
C ALA A 2 6.74 68.88 -25.74
N ASP A 3 7.32 68.70 -26.92
CA ASP A 3 6.80 67.72 -27.87
C ASP A 3 7.17 66.31 -27.39
N ASP A 4 6.21 65.67 -26.74
CA ASP A 4 6.25 64.28 -26.28
C ASP A 4 6.24 63.34 -27.50
N LYS A 5 7.39 63.29 -28.20
CA LYS A 5 7.59 62.50 -29.42
C LYS A 5 7.37 61.03 -29.09
N THR A 6 6.18 60.52 -29.40
CA THR A 6 5.84 59.11 -29.24
C THR A 6 6.94 58.23 -29.85
N PRO A 7 7.59 57.35 -29.06
CA PRO A 7 8.69 56.54 -29.57
C PRO A 7 8.17 55.63 -30.68
N ALA A 8 8.67 55.84 -31.90
CA ALA A 8 8.30 55.05 -33.07
C ALA A 8 9.11 53.75 -33.06
N PHE A 9 8.47 52.66 -32.66
CA PHE A 9 9.06 51.32 -32.67
C PHE A 9 8.91 50.68 -34.06
N GLU A 10 9.99 50.13 -34.59
CA GLU A 10 9.94 49.26 -35.76
C GLU A 10 9.46 47.86 -35.30
N ILE A 11 8.28 47.46 -35.78
CA ILE A 11 7.63 46.21 -35.39
C ILE A 11 7.81 45.20 -36.53
N PRO A 12 8.49 44.05 -36.31
CA PRO A 12 8.70 43.07 -37.35
C PRO A 12 7.39 42.30 -37.66
N LYS A 13 7.34 41.62 -38.81
CA LYS A 13 6.20 40.75 -39.17
C LYS A 13 6.16 39.45 -38.38
N GLU A 14 7.34 38.96 -37.99
CA GLU A 14 7.53 37.72 -37.24
C GLU A 14 8.51 37.98 -36.10
N CYS A 15 8.40 37.21 -35.03
CA CYS A 15 9.27 37.27 -33.86
C CYS A 15 9.58 35.86 -33.33
N ARG A 16 10.56 35.76 -32.43
CA ARG A 16 10.96 34.48 -31.83
C ARG A 16 9.98 34.10 -30.72
N ALA A 17 9.72 32.80 -30.58
CA ALA A 17 8.86 32.25 -29.54
C ALA A 17 9.29 30.86 -29.10
N GLY A 18 9.22 30.60 -27.79
CA GLY A 18 9.22 29.26 -27.21
C GLY A 18 7.89 28.58 -27.51
N VAL A 19 7.83 27.86 -28.63
CA VAL A 19 6.68 27.07 -29.06
C VAL A 19 6.70 25.71 -28.36
N VAL A 20 5.55 25.30 -27.84
CA VAL A 20 5.34 23.97 -27.27
C VAL A 20 5.21 22.94 -28.40
N VAL A 21 6.00 21.88 -28.33
CA VAL A 21 5.96 20.74 -29.25
C VAL A 21 5.64 19.48 -28.44
N ASN A 22 4.78 18.61 -29.00
CA ASN A 22 4.31 17.37 -28.37
C ASN A 22 3.65 17.57 -26.99
N GLU A 23 2.58 18.38 -26.88
CA GLU A 23 1.84 18.55 -25.61
C GLU A 23 1.44 17.19 -24.99
N GLY A 24 1.67 17.02 -23.70
CA GLY A 24 1.64 15.71 -23.04
C GLY A 24 2.91 15.43 -22.24
N PRO A 25 3.14 14.17 -21.80
CA PRO A 25 4.30 13.80 -20.99
C PRO A 25 5.65 14.11 -21.65
N ASP A 26 5.73 13.99 -22.98
CA ASP A 26 6.98 14.11 -23.76
C ASP A 26 7.23 15.52 -24.32
N PHE A 27 6.55 16.54 -23.78
CA PHE A 27 6.64 17.90 -24.30
C PHE A 27 8.05 18.49 -24.23
N HIS A 28 8.39 19.30 -25.24
CA HIS A 28 9.56 20.16 -25.24
C HIS A 28 9.25 21.53 -25.85
N VAL A 29 10.10 22.51 -25.55
CA VAL A 29 9.96 23.89 -26.07
C VAL A 29 10.99 24.14 -27.16
N GLU A 30 10.56 24.55 -28.34
CA GLU A 30 11.43 24.94 -29.46
C GLU A 30 11.38 26.45 -29.69
N VAL A 31 12.53 27.07 -29.97
CA VAL A 31 12.56 28.47 -30.40
C VAL A 31 12.26 28.53 -31.90
N GLN A 32 11.04 28.94 -32.25
CA GLN A 32 10.56 29.08 -33.63
C GLN A 32 10.25 30.55 -33.95
N MET A 33 10.22 30.90 -35.24
CA MET A 33 9.65 32.18 -35.69
C MET A 33 8.12 32.05 -35.79
N VAL A 34 7.40 33.03 -35.28
CA VAL A 34 5.93 33.11 -35.29
C VAL A 34 5.47 34.52 -35.71
N PRO A 35 4.29 34.68 -36.33
CA PRO A 35 3.79 36.01 -36.69
C PRO A 35 3.55 36.90 -35.45
N VAL A 36 3.92 38.18 -35.56
CA VAL A 36 3.58 39.18 -34.55
C VAL A 36 2.08 39.45 -34.59
N PRO A 37 1.35 39.37 -33.46
CA PRO A 37 -0.09 39.50 -33.45
C PRO A 37 -0.57 40.94 -33.72
N GLU A 38 -1.63 41.07 -34.51
CA GLU A 38 -2.33 42.34 -34.70
C GLU A 38 -3.19 42.70 -33.49
N ILE A 39 -3.27 44.00 -33.16
CA ILE A 39 -4.05 44.52 -32.02
C ILE A 39 -5.42 45.05 -32.46
N LYS A 40 -6.44 44.82 -31.62
CA LYS A 40 -7.76 45.47 -31.74
C LYS A 40 -7.71 46.90 -31.16
N PRO A 41 -8.71 47.76 -31.41
CA PRO A 41 -8.70 49.16 -30.96
C PRO A 41 -8.55 49.38 -29.43
N ASN A 42 -8.93 48.40 -28.60
CA ASN A 42 -8.85 48.46 -27.13
C ASN A 42 -7.61 47.73 -26.55
N GLU A 43 -6.68 47.30 -27.41
CA GLU A 43 -5.54 46.46 -27.04
C GLU A 43 -4.20 47.18 -27.21
N VAL A 44 -3.20 46.75 -26.46
CA VAL A 44 -1.81 47.18 -26.57
C VAL A 44 -0.92 46.02 -27.00
N LEU A 45 0.11 46.31 -27.78
CA LEU A 45 1.16 45.36 -28.15
C LEU A 45 2.35 45.60 -27.22
N ILE A 46 2.73 44.59 -26.46
CA ILE A 46 3.87 44.63 -25.53
C ILE A 46 5.00 43.81 -26.16
N LYS A 47 6.17 44.42 -26.34
CA LYS A 47 7.41 43.67 -26.57
C LYS A 47 7.96 43.25 -25.21
N LEU A 48 8.05 41.96 -24.97
CA LEU A 48 8.60 41.41 -23.73
C LEU A 48 10.12 41.50 -23.75
N ASN A 49 10.69 41.98 -22.64
CA ASN A 49 12.13 41.93 -22.38
C ASN A 49 12.49 40.62 -21.67
N ALA A 50 11.62 40.20 -20.73
CA ALA A 50 11.78 38.97 -19.98
C ALA A 50 10.44 38.25 -19.78
N THR A 51 10.49 36.93 -19.61
CA THR A 51 9.39 36.14 -19.05
C THR A 51 9.89 35.27 -17.91
N GLY A 52 9.16 35.24 -16.80
CA GLY A 52 9.27 34.13 -15.85
C GLY A 52 8.80 32.82 -16.48
N ILE A 53 9.22 31.71 -15.89
CA ILE A 53 8.70 30.36 -16.15
C ILE A 53 8.03 29.90 -14.87
N CYS A 54 6.73 29.61 -14.91
CA CYS A 54 5.98 29.11 -13.76
C CYS A 54 5.70 27.60 -13.87
N HIS A 55 5.45 26.93 -12.75
CA HIS A 55 5.13 25.50 -12.77
C HIS A 55 3.73 25.23 -13.35
N SER A 56 2.82 26.20 -13.26
CA SER A 56 1.52 26.23 -13.97
C SER A 56 1.67 26.18 -15.49
N ASP A 57 2.73 26.75 -16.07
CA ASP A 57 3.01 26.61 -17.51
C ASP A 57 3.35 25.15 -17.86
N ILE A 58 4.08 24.47 -16.96
CA ILE A 58 4.45 23.06 -17.14
C ILE A 58 3.20 22.16 -17.08
N HIS A 59 2.22 22.46 -16.23
CA HIS A 59 0.95 21.73 -16.21
C HIS A 59 0.12 21.92 -17.49
N PHE A 60 0.09 23.14 -18.06
CA PHE A 60 -0.53 23.36 -19.37
C PHE A 60 0.17 22.58 -20.50
N MET A 61 1.51 22.51 -20.48
CA MET A 61 2.30 21.76 -21.47
C MET A 61 2.23 20.23 -21.28
N LEU A 62 2.12 19.74 -20.04
CA LEU A 62 1.90 18.33 -19.69
C LEU A 62 0.48 17.84 -20.00
N ASN A 63 -0.50 18.74 -19.98
CA ASN A 63 -1.92 18.42 -20.00
C ASN A 63 -2.31 17.42 -18.89
N ASP A 64 -1.93 17.73 -17.66
CA ASP A 64 -2.15 16.89 -16.46
C ASP A 64 -3.20 17.45 -15.49
N TRP A 65 -3.76 18.63 -15.77
CA TRP A 65 -4.94 19.18 -15.10
C TRP A 65 -6.24 18.80 -15.82
N ALA A 66 -7.36 18.83 -15.09
CA ALA A 66 -8.70 18.53 -15.61
C ALA A 66 -9.31 19.70 -16.42
N VAL A 67 -8.57 20.21 -17.41
CA VAL A 67 -8.94 21.31 -18.31
C VAL A 67 -8.70 20.92 -19.77
N PRO A 68 -9.32 21.58 -20.77
CA PRO A 68 -9.03 21.30 -22.18
C PRO A 68 -7.60 21.68 -22.55
N LYS A 69 -7.00 20.94 -23.51
CA LYS A 69 -5.59 21.10 -23.91
C LYS A 69 -5.31 22.45 -24.57
N MET A 70 -4.07 22.94 -24.50
CA MET A 70 -3.63 24.16 -25.22
C MET A 70 -3.97 24.10 -26.72
N SER A 71 -3.70 22.96 -27.37
CA SER A 71 -4.03 22.73 -28.78
C SER A 71 -5.52 22.90 -29.11
N THR A 72 -6.42 22.67 -28.15
CA THR A 72 -7.88 22.80 -28.31
C THR A 72 -8.28 24.24 -28.63
N PHE A 73 -7.52 25.21 -28.11
CA PHE A 73 -7.71 26.64 -28.36
C PHE A 73 -6.78 27.18 -29.46
N GLY A 74 -6.01 26.31 -30.14
CA GLY A 74 -5.01 26.70 -31.13
C GLY A 74 -3.77 27.39 -30.54
N VAL A 75 -3.58 27.33 -29.22
CA VAL A 75 -2.48 27.99 -28.51
C VAL A 75 -1.18 27.21 -28.72
N ARG A 76 -0.09 27.93 -29.02
CA ARG A 76 1.24 27.33 -29.29
C ARG A 76 2.33 27.82 -28.34
N CYS A 77 2.12 28.95 -27.65
CA CYS A 77 3.07 29.50 -26.70
C CYS A 77 2.46 29.49 -25.28
N ALA A 78 3.14 28.88 -24.31
CA ALA A 78 2.80 28.99 -22.89
C ALA A 78 3.36 30.30 -22.28
N GLY A 79 3.38 30.42 -20.95
CA GLY A 79 3.95 31.55 -20.21
C GLY A 79 2.88 32.54 -19.74
N HIS A 80 2.96 33.00 -18.50
CA HIS A 80 2.07 34.04 -17.97
C HIS A 80 2.75 34.98 -16.96
N GLU A 81 4.06 35.19 -17.13
CA GLU A 81 4.93 36.00 -16.27
C GLU A 81 5.78 36.98 -17.10
N GLY A 82 5.15 37.64 -18.08
CA GLY A 82 5.83 38.54 -19.01
C GLY A 82 6.07 39.94 -18.43
N ALA A 83 7.22 40.54 -18.74
CA ALA A 83 7.50 41.96 -18.48
C ALA A 83 8.25 42.61 -19.65
N GLY A 84 7.87 43.83 -20.01
CA GLY A 84 8.52 44.58 -21.10
C GLY A 84 7.89 45.94 -21.37
N VAL A 85 7.91 46.36 -22.64
CA VAL A 85 7.56 47.73 -23.07
C VAL A 85 6.40 47.70 -24.08
N ILE A 86 5.42 48.58 -23.90
CA ILE A 86 4.35 48.83 -24.89
C ILE A 86 4.98 49.44 -26.14
N VAL A 87 4.85 48.78 -27.29
CA VAL A 87 5.38 49.25 -28.58
C VAL A 87 4.31 49.79 -29.52
N LYS A 88 3.03 49.40 -29.31
CA LYS A 88 1.89 49.88 -30.09
C LYS A 88 0.63 49.92 -29.21
N VAL A 89 -0.28 50.84 -29.48
CA VAL A 89 -1.60 50.95 -28.84
C VAL A 89 -2.68 51.05 -29.92
N GLY A 90 -3.89 50.55 -29.64
CA GLY A 90 -5.04 50.66 -30.53
C GLY A 90 -5.73 52.04 -30.43
N ASP A 91 -6.52 52.38 -31.46
CA ASP A 91 -7.09 53.73 -31.63
C ASP A 91 -8.09 54.17 -30.54
N ALA A 92 -8.52 53.26 -29.67
CA ALA A 92 -9.46 53.52 -28.58
C ALA A 92 -8.83 53.42 -27.17
N VAL A 93 -7.53 53.11 -27.08
CA VAL A 93 -6.70 53.17 -25.87
C VAL A 93 -6.53 54.64 -25.43
N LYS A 94 -6.57 54.92 -24.12
CA LYS A 94 -6.62 56.28 -23.54
C LYS A 94 -5.64 56.55 -22.41
N THR A 95 -5.29 55.54 -21.61
CA THR A 95 -4.41 55.68 -20.44
C THR A 95 -2.99 55.19 -20.71
N LEU A 96 -2.83 54.21 -21.62
CA LEU A 96 -1.53 53.63 -21.96
C LEU A 96 -0.94 54.27 -23.23
N LYS A 97 0.39 54.39 -23.26
CA LYS A 97 1.18 54.94 -24.37
C LYS A 97 2.31 54.00 -24.77
N PRO A 98 2.77 54.02 -26.05
CA PRO A 98 4.04 53.43 -26.42
C PRO A 98 5.21 53.99 -25.59
N GLY A 99 6.14 53.14 -25.17
CA GLY A 99 7.26 53.46 -24.28
C GLY A 99 6.99 53.19 -22.79
N MET A 100 5.73 53.03 -22.37
CA MET A 100 5.42 52.61 -21.00
C MET A 100 5.79 51.14 -20.76
N ARG A 101 6.25 50.80 -19.55
CA ARG A 101 6.52 49.41 -19.16
C ARG A 101 5.27 48.71 -18.65
N ALA A 102 5.06 47.47 -19.06
CA ALA A 102 3.86 46.70 -18.82
C ALA A 102 4.15 45.21 -18.60
N GLY A 103 3.29 44.55 -17.81
CA GLY A 103 3.37 43.13 -17.50
C GLY A 103 2.17 42.33 -18.01
N LEU A 104 2.42 41.05 -18.29
CA LEU A 104 1.42 40.04 -18.65
C LEU A 104 1.33 38.99 -17.53
N LYS A 105 0.10 38.64 -17.15
CA LYS A 105 -0.27 37.88 -15.94
C LYS A 105 -1.19 36.68 -16.27
N PRO A 106 -1.50 35.76 -15.32
CA PRO A 106 -2.29 34.54 -15.57
C PRO A 106 -3.66 34.75 -16.23
N ILE A 107 -4.34 35.85 -15.88
CA ILE A 107 -5.62 36.23 -16.46
C ILE A 107 -5.36 37.40 -17.42
N GLN A 108 -5.62 37.22 -18.72
CA GLN A 108 -5.47 38.26 -19.74
C GLN A 108 -6.67 39.22 -19.76
N ASP A 109 -7.87 38.71 -19.50
CA ASP A 109 -9.10 39.51 -19.46
C ASP A 109 -10.23 38.80 -18.68
N THR A 110 -11.30 39.54 -18.35
CA THR A 110 -12.53 38.98 -17.73
C THR A 110 -13.79 39.58 -18.35
N CYS A 111 -14.97 39.01 -18.07
CA CYS A 111 -16.22 39.53 -18.64
C CYS A 111 -16.62 40.93 -18.11
N GLY A 112 -16.07 41.37 -16.96
CA GLY A 112 -16.38 42.66 -16.32
C GLY A 112 -17.82 42.85 -15.83
N ALA A 113 -18.72 41.89 -16.09
CA ALA A 113 -20.16 42.04 -15.93
C ALA A 113 -20.76 41.21 -14.78
N CYS A 114 -20.21 40.03 -14.49
CA CYS A 114 -20.73 39.12 -13.47
C CYS A 114 -20.40 39.59 -12.04
N GLU A 115 -21.04 38.97 -11.04
CA GLU A 115 -20.85 39.29 -9.62
C GLU A 115 -19.37 39.22 -9.18
N LEU A 116 -18.66 38.16 -9.57
CA LEU A 116 -17.24 37.96 -9.24
C LEU A 116 -16.33 39.05 -9.85
N CYS A 117 -16.72 39.64 -10.99
CA CYS A 117 -16.01 40.78 -11.59
C CYS A 117 -16.34 42.13 -10.93
N ARG A 118 -17.20 42.15 -9.91
CA ARG A 118 -17.57 43.34 -9.13
C ARG A 118 -17.12 43.25 -7.66
N THR A 119 -16.49 42.14 -7.29
CA THR A 119 -15.82 41.92 -6.00
C THR A 119 -14.31 41.77 -6.23
N ASP A 120 -13.55 41.37 -5.22
CA ASP A 120 -12.11 41.11 -5.27
C ASP A 120 -11.74 39.72 -5.85
N LYS A 121 -12.69 39.09 -6.56
CA LYS A 121 -12.64 37.70 -7.04
C LYS A 121 -12.74 37.58 -8.56
N GLU A 122 -12.34 38.59 -9.34
CA GLU A 122 -12.51 38.59 -10.79
C GLU A 122 -11.74 37.45 -11.48
N CYS A 123 -10.67 36.97 -10.85
CA CYS A 123 -9.90 35.79 -11.27
C CYS A 123 -10.70 34.49 -11.36
N TYR A 124 -11.81 34.39 -10.63
CA TYR A 124 -12.72 33.23 -10.64
C TYR A 124 -13.88 33.41 -11.64
N CYS A 125 -13.82 34.40 -12.54
CA CYS A 125 -14.84 34.62 -13.56
C CYS A 125 -14.95 33.41 -14.52
N PRO A 126 -16.14 32.84 -14.75
CA PRO A 126 -16.34 31.78 -15.75
C PRO A 126 -16.04 32.20 -17.21
N GLY A 127 -15.91 33.51 -17.46
CA GLY A 127 -15.45 34.09 -18.72
C GLY A 127 -14.09 34.79 -18.59
N ALA A 128 -13.20 34.27 -17.74
CA ALA A 128 -11.81 34.67 -17.68
C ALA A 128 -11.02 34.12 -18.88
N VAL A 129 -10.18 34.95 -19.48
CA VAL A 129 -9.23 34.53 -20.52
C VAL A 129 -7.92 34.15 -19.84
N LEU A 130 -7.56 32.87 -19.91
CA LEU A 130 -6.36 32.31 -19.32
C LEU A 130 -5.17 32.41 -20.27
N THR A 131 -4.15 33.15 -19.84
CA THR A 131 -2.89 33.40 -20.54
C THR A 131 -2.07 32.10 -20.63
N GLY A 132 -1.64 31.71 -21.83
CA GLY A 132 -0.90 30.48 -22.06
C GLY A 132 -1.75 29.20 -22.13
N LEU A 133 -3.09 29.30 -22.03
CA LEU A 133 -4.01 28.17 -22.21
C LEU A 133 -5.12 28.45 -23.24
N THR A 134 -5.86 29.55 -23.07
CA THR A 134 -6.96 29.95 -23.98
C THR A 134 -6.52 31.00 -25.01
N CYS A 135 -5.33 31.57 -24.82
CA CYS A 135 -4.63 32.46 -25.72
C CYS A 135 -3.11 32.25 -25.57
N ASP A 136 -2.31 32.63 -26.57
CA ASP A 136 -0.84 32.56 -26.47
C ASP A 136 -0.29 33.37 -25.31
N GLY A 137 0.63 32.77 -24.57
CA GLY A 137 1.29 33.32 -23.41
C GLY A 137 2.58 34.11 -23.67
N SER A 138 3.32 34.37 -22.59
CA SER A 138 4.53 35.20 -22.54
C SER A 138 5.82 34.53 -23.07
N TYR A 139 5.77 33.30 -23.60
CA TYR A 139 6.95 32.66 -24.20
C TYR A 139 7.33 33.21 -25.59
N LYS A 140 6.61 34.22 -26.12
CA LYS A 140 6.93 34.93 -27.37
C LYS A 140 7.27 36.39 -27.15
N GLU A 141 8.16 36.93 -27.99
CA GLU A 141 8.67 38.31 -27.86
C GLU A 141 7.59 39.40 -27.93
N TYR A 142 6.48 39.18 -28.63
CA TYR A 142 5.40 40.16 -28.80
C TYR A 142 4.04 39.57 -28.42
N VAL A 143 3.40 40.17 -27.43
CA VAL A 143 2.10 39.75 -26.88
C VAL A 143 1.09 40.88 -26.94
N VAL A 144 -0.19 40.55 -27.14
CA VAL A 144 -1.30 41.50 -27.01
C VAL A 144 -1.86 41.47 -25.59
N SER A 145 -2.40 42.58 -25.14
CA SER A 145 -3.14 42.66 -23.86
C SER A 145 -4.21 43.75 -23.94
N PRO A 146 -5.43 43.54 -23.40
CA PRO A 146 -6.44 44.60 -23.30
C PRO A 146 -5.97 45.73 -22.38
N GLU A 147 -6.22 47.00 -22.76
CA GLU A 147 -5.86 48.16 -21.94
C GLU A 147 -6.36 48.02 -20.49
N ARG A 148 -7.65 47.67 -20.34
CA ARG A 148 -8.36 47.58 -19.05
C ARG A 148 -7.77 46.61 -18.04
N TYR A 149 -6.89 45.71 -18.47
CA TYR A 149 -6.37 44.62 -17.64
C TYR A 149 -4.83 44.52 -17.66
N THR A 150 -4.16 45.38 -18.44
CA THR A 150 -2.70 45.46 -18.51
C THR A 150 -2.13 46.14 -17.27
N THR A 151 -1.23 45.48 -16.53
CA THR A 151 -0.57 46.08 -15.37
C THR A 151 0.63 46.91 -15.80
N VAL A 152 0.72 48.16 -15.33
CA VAL A 152 1.86 49.05 -15.57
C VAL A 152 2.97 48.74 -14.56
N ILE A 153 4.21 48.56 -15.03
CA ILE A 153 5.35 48.27 -14.16
C ILE A 153 5.97 49.61 -13.71
N PRO A 154 6.07 49.90 -12.40
CA PRO A 154 6.61 51.15 -11.91
C PRO A 154 8.15 51.24 -12.05
N ASP A 155 8.64 52.47 -12.15
CA ASP A 155 10.08 52.74 -12.20
C ASP A 155 10.79 52.27 -10.93
N GLY A 156 12.01 51.75 -11.10
CA GLY A 156 12.81 51.12 -10.04
C GLY A 156 12.63 49.60 -9.91
N VAL A 157 11.53 49.03 -10.40
CA VAL A 157 11.37 47.55 -10.49
C VAL A 157 11.97 47.06 -11.81
N SER A 158 12.87 46.08 -11.78
CA SER A 158 13.48 45.47 -12.98
C SER A 158 12.52 44.50 -13.68
N ASP A 159 12.59 44.33 -15.01
CA ASP A 159 11.71 43.41 -15.75
C ASP A 159 11.88 41.95 -15.28
N TYR A 160 13.11 41.52 -14.95
CA TYR A 160 13.38 40.19 -14.39
C TYR A 160 12.75 39.96 -13.00
N ILE A 161 12.40 41.03 -12.28
CA ILE A 161 11.66 40.98 -11.01
C ILE A 161 10.15 41.09 -11.29
N ALA A 162 9.76 41.99 -12.20
CA ALA A 162 8.36 42.28 -12.52
C ALA A 162 7.64 41.09 -13.16
N GLY A 163 8.28 40.33 -14.05
CA GLY A 163 7.69 39.15 -14.69
C GLY A 163 7.18 38.12 -13.67
N PRO A 164 8.05 37.58 -12.79
CA PRO A 164 7.64 36.74 -11.66
C PRO A 164 6.70 37.38 -10.65
N ILE A 165 6.57 38.71 -10.62
CA ILE A 165 5.55 39.38 -9.79
C ILE A 165 4.15 39.26 -10.40
N MET A 166 4.01 39.14 -11.73
CA MET A 166 2.70 39.00 -12.38
C MET A 166 1.93 37.72 -12.00
N CYS A 167 2.61 36.71 -11.46
CA CYS A 167 1.98 35.50 -10.95
C CYS A 167 2.51 35.07 -9.58
N SER A 168 3.75 34.61 -9.45
CA SER A 168 4.17 33.89 -8.24
C SER A 168 4.22 34.77 -6.98
N ALA A 169 4.75 35.99 -7.05
CA ALA A 169 4.79 36.86 -5.87
C ALA A 169 3.42 37.49 -5.55
N SER A 170 2.61 37.83 -6.56
CA SER A 170 1.28 38.38 -6.28
C SER A 170 0.34 37.33 -5.70
N THR A 171 0.37 36.08 -6.22
CA THR A 171 -0.54 35.01 -5.80
C THR A 171 -0.26 34.63 -4.34
N ILE A 172 1.01 34.54 -3.95
CA ILE A 172 1.36 34.30 -2.54
C ILE A 172 1.02 35.52 -1.65
N TYR A 173 1.16 36.76 -2.12
CA TYR A 173 0.66 37.95 -1.40
C TYR A 173 -0.88 37.91 -1.20
N THR A 174 -1.62 37.51 -2.24
CA THR A 174 -3.08 37.36 -2.21
C THR A 174 -3.47 36.31 -1.17
N SER A 175 -2.77 35.18 -1.13
CA SER A 175 -3.00 34.11 -0.17
C SER A 175 -2.67 34.51 1.27
N ILE A 176 -1.57 35.23 1.49
CA ILE A 176 -1.21 35.78 2.81
C ILE A 176 -2.28 36.77 3.28
N LYS A 177 -2.79 37.64 2.40
CA LYS A 177 -3.92 38.55 2.67
C LYS A 177 -5.20 37.78 3.02
N GLU A 178 -5.56 36.77 2.24
CA GLU A 178 -6.78 35.93 2.45
C GLU A 178 -6.73 35.11 3.74
N SER A 179 -5.54 34.68 4.18
CA SER A 179 -5.35 33.95 5.45
C SER A 179 -5.80 34.74 6.70
N ASN A 180 -5.91 36.07 6.61
CA ASN A 180 -6.20 37.00 7.71
C ASN A 180 -5.18 36.97 8.88
N LEU A 181 -3.95 36.52 8.64
CA LEU A 181 -2.86 36.60 9.62
C LEU A 181 -2.50 38.05 9.97
N LYS A 182 -1.99 38.24 11.19
CA LYS A 182 -1.61 39.53 11.79
C LYS A 182 -0.11 39.60 12.03
N PRO A 183 0.51 40.80 12.09
CA PRO A 183 1.90 40.94 12.49
C PRO A 183 2.19 40.24 13.82
N GLY A 184 3.22 39.39 13.84
CA GLY A 184 3.55 38.47 14.92
C GLY A 184 3.06 37.02 14.73
N ASP A 185 2.15 36.74 13.79
CA ASP A 185 1.64 35.39 13.56
C ASP A 185 2.63 34.52 12.75
N TRP A 186 2.81 33.27 13.21
CA TRP A 186 3.58 32.22 12.54
C TRP A 186 2.99 31.78 11.19
N ALA A 187 3.79 31.94 10.13
CA ALA A 187 3.47 31.57 8.75
C ALA A 187 4.45 30.49 8.25
N VAL A 188 3.97 29.28 7.98
CA VAL A 188 4.83 28.16 7.56
C VAL A 188 4.75 27.95 6.05
N PHE A 189 5.89 27.81 5.39
CA PHE A 189 6.02 27.66 3.94
C PHE A 189 6.66 26.31 3.56
N PRO A 190 5.86 25.24 3.37
CA PRO A 190 6.28 24.03 2.68
C PRO A 190 6.63 24.34 1.22
N GLY A 191 7.84 23.94 0.80
CA GLY A 191 8.44 24.40 -0.46
C GLY A 191 9.17 25.75 -0.31
N GLY A 192 9.62 26.08 0.91
CA GLY A 192 10.14 27.40 1.26
C GLY A 192 11.32 27.87 0.41
N GLY A 193 12.19 26.96 -0.03
CA GLY A 193 13.32 27.25 -0.93
C GLY A 193 12.98 27.18 -2.43
N GLY A 194 11.71 26.98 -2.77
CA GLY A 194 11.17 27.09 -4.13
C GLY A 194 10.82 28.53 -4.51
N GLY A 195 10.56 28.76 -5.79
CA GLY A 195 10.34 30.09 -6.36
C GLY A 195 9.17 30.88 -5.77
N VAL A 196 8.05 30.21 -5.46
CA VAL A 196 6.89 30.84 -4.79
C VAL A 196 7.17 31.01 -3.29
N GLY A 197 7.73 29.98 -2.64
CA GLY A 197 8.04 29.96 -1.20
C GLY A 197 8.97 31.10 -0.78
N MET A 198 10.07 31.33 -1.48
CA MET A 198 11.02 32.41 -1.14
C MET A 198 10.47 33.82 -1.37
N GLN A 199 9.48 33.98 -2.24
CA GLN A 199 8.75 35.26 -2.37
C GLN A 199 7.71 35.40 -1.25
N GLY A 200 7.04 34.31 -0.87
CA GLY A 200 6.12 34.25 0.28
C GLY A 200 6.79 34.59 1.60
N ILE A 201 7.99 34.04 1.86
CA ILE A 201 8.81 34.34 3.05
C ILE A 201 9.16 35.83 3.13
N GLN A 202 9.60 36.44 2.02
CA GLN A 202 9.91 37.87 1.95
C GLN A 202 8.68 38.74 2.20
N LEU A 203 7.55 38.40 1.58
CA LEU A 203 6.29 39.14 1.75
C LEU A 203 5.73 38.99 3.17
N ALA A 204 5.78 37.79 3.75
CA ALA A 204 5.42 37.53 5.13
C ALA A 204 6.25 38.41 6.08
N LYS A 205 7.58 38.43 5.94
CA LYS A 205 8.48 39.29 6.73
C LYS A 205 8.19 40.78 6.52
N ALA A 206 7.96 41.21 5.28
CA ALA A 206 7.63 42.59 4.94
C ALA A 206 6.23 43.04 5.44
N MET A 207 5.35 42.08 5.72
CA MET A 207 4.04 42.27 6.37
C MET A 207 4.09 42.09 7.90
N GLY A 208 5.28 41.82 8.48
CA GLY A 208 5.48 41.64 9.92
C GLY A 208 5.05 40.28 10.48
N LEU A 209 4.81 39.29 9.62
CA LEU A 209 4.57 37.90 10.02
C LEU A 209 5.89 37.21 10.36
N ARG A 210 5.80 36.00 10.95
CA ARG A 210 6.95 35.18 11.36
C ARG A 210 7.12 33.96 10.44
N PRO A 211 7.88 34.08 9.32
CA PRO A 211 7.99 33.02 8.33
C PRO A 211 8.93 31.87 8.76
N ILE A 212 8.47 30.63 8.62
CA ILE A 212 9.27 29.40 8.74
C ILE A 212 9.33 28.73 7.37
N ALA A 213 10.53 28.33 6.94
CA ALA A 213 10.74 27.60 5.70
C ALA A 213 10.83 26.08 5.94
N ILE A 214 10.21 25.28 5.08
CA ILE A 214 10.41 23.83 5.03
C ILE A 214 10.83 23.45 3.61
N ASP A 215 12.05 22.97 3.45
CA ASP A 215 12.64 22.45 2.22
C ASP A 215 13.82 21.52 2.59
N THR A 216 14.78 21.25 1.71
CA THR A 216 15.97 20.44 2.04
C THR A 216 17.23 20.94 1.31
N GLY A 217 18.39 20.79 1.94
CA GLY A 217 19.70 21.17 1.38
C GLY A 217 20.19 22.55 1.79
N GLU A 218 21.51 22.67 2.00
CA GLU A 218 22.13 23.82 2.67
C GLU A 218 22.06 25.12 1.85
N ASP A 219 22.17 25.06 0.52
CA ASP A 219 22.01 26.25 -0.34
C ASP A 219 20.62 26.88 -0.19
N LYS A 220 19.57 26.05 -0.12
CA LYS A 220 18.19 26.51 0.10
C LYS A 220 18.01 27.05 1.51
N LYS A 221 18.59 26.39 2.52
CA LYS A 221 18.61 26.87 3.92
C LYS A 221 19.23 28.26 4.01
N LYS A 222 20.41 28.45 3.39
CA LYS A 222 21.10 29.73 3.32
C LYS A 222 20.29 30.82 2.62
N LEU A 223 19.71 30.53 1.44
CA LEU A 223 18.84 31.47 0.73
C LEU A 223 17.59 31.85 1.54
N CYS A 224 16.94 30.88 2.19
CA CYS A 224 15.77 31.10 3.03
C CYS A 224 16.08 31.99 4.24
N ILE A 225 17.15 31.73 4.98
CA ILE A 225 17.51 32.49 6.20
C ILE A 225 18.13 33.85 5.85
N GLU A 226 19.19 33.89 5.05
CA GLU A 226 19.97 35.12 4.80
C GLU A 226 19.29 36.07 3.82
N THR A 227 18.69 35.52 2.75
CA THR A 227 18.21 36.35 1.62
C THR A 227 16.71 36.62 1.70
N ALA A 228 15.89 35.56 1.85
CA ALA A 228 14.44 35.68 1.95
C ALA A 228 14.00 36.13 3.36
N GLY A 229 14.72 35.70 4.40
CA GLY A 229 14.52 36.16 5.78
C GLY A 229 13.58 35.30 6.62
N ALA A 230 13.51 33.99 6.40
CA ALA A 230 12.87 33.07 7.34
C ALA A 230 13.47 33.23 8.76
N GLU A 231 12.66 33.04 9.79
CA GLU A 231 13.15 32.95 11.18
C GLU A 231 13.79 31.58 11.44
N GLU A 232 13.21 30.51 10.89
CA GLU A 232 13.67 29.14 11.03
C GLU A 232 13.59 28.39 9.69
N PHE A 233 14.46 27.39 9.52
CA PHE A 233 14.46 26.48 8.37
C PHE A 233 14.50 25.02 8.85
N ILE A 234 13.50 24.24 8.48
CA ILE A 234 13.39 22.82 8.83
C ILE A 234 13.77 21.99 7.60
N ASP A 235 14.88 21.26 7.67
CA ASP A 235 15.25 20.31 6.62
C ASP A 235 14.46 19.00 6.78
N PHE A 236 13.52 18.75 5.87
CA PHE A 236 12.64 17.58 5.94
C PHE A 236 13.34 16.23 5.69
N LYS A 237 14.61 16.22 5.28
CA LYS A 237 15.43 14.98 5.25
C LYS A 237 16.21 14.73 6.54
N GLN A 238 16.41 15.77 7.36
CA GLN A 238 17.16 15.68 8.62
C GLN A 238 16.23 15.51 9.83
N VAL A 239 15.05 16.13 9.77
CA VAL A 239 14.02 16.06 10.83
C VAL A 239 12.99 14.98 10.50
N SER A 240 12.87 13.98 11.37
CA SER A 240 11.98 12.83 11.19
C SER A 240 10.49 13.13 11.41
N ASP A 241 10.16 14.10 12.26
CA ASP A 241 8.79 14.62 12.43
C ASP A 241 8.78 16.14 12.29
N VAL A 242 8.54 16.58 11.05
CA VAL A 242 8.43 18.00 10.69
C VAL A 242 7.22 18.68 11.37
N ALA A 243 6.15 17.94 11.70
CA ALA A 243 4.99 18.51 12.35
C ALA A 243 5.24 18.78 13.84
N ALA A 244 5.85 17.82 14.55
CA ALA A 244 6.31 18.04 15.92
C ALA A 244 7.31 19.21 16.02
N GLU A 245 8.21 19.35 15.04
CA GLU A 245 9.20 20.43 15.02
C GLU A 245 8.56 21.80 14.73
N VAL A 246 7.63 21.89 13.77
CA VAL A 246 6.81 23.11 13.57
C VAL A 246 6.03 23.47 14.84
N ILE A 247 5.47 22.48 15.54
CA ILE A 247 4.75 22.71 16.81
C ILE A 247 5.71 23.21 17.90
N ARG A 248 6.91 22.63 18.02
CA ARG A 248 7.95 23.03 18.97
C ARG A 248 8.38 24.48 18.77
N ILE A 249 8.59 24.89 17.53
CA ILE A 249 8.98 26.27 17.16
C ILE A 249 7.80 27.23 17.37
N CYS A 250 6.60 26.86 16.90
CA CYS A 250 5.40 27.69 16.97
C CYS A 250 4.70 27.61 18.34
N ASP A 251 5.38 28.09 19.38
CA ASP A 251 4.91 28.26 20.76
C ASP A 251 4.43 26.97 21.48
N GLY A 252 4.76 25.79 20.96
CA GLY A 252 4.18 24.51 21.42
C GLY A 252 2.75 24.23 20.91
N LEU A 253 2.25 25.04 19.96
CA LEU A 253 0.86 24.97 19.46
C LEU A 253 0.74 24.63 17.97
N GLY A 254 1.74 24.92 17.14
CA GLY A 254 1.68 24.79 15.67
C GLY A 254 1.41 26.11 14.95
N ALA A 255 1.33 26.11 13.62
CA ALA A 255 1.27 27.32 12.78
C ALA A 255 -0.06 28.10 12.89
N HIS A 256 -0.05 29.41 12.54
CA HIS A 256 -1.30 30.16 12.31
C HIS A 256 -1.80 29.96 10.87
N ALA A 257 -0.90 29.98 9.89
CA ALA A 257 -1.21 29.48 8.55
C ALA A 257 -0.06 28.69 7.92
N VAL A 258 -0.43 27.77 7.04
CA VAL A 258 0.44 26.89 6.27
C VAL A 258 0.21 27.16 4.80
N PHE A 259 1.18 27.77 4.14
CA PHE A 259 1.10 28.20 2.74
C PHE A 259 1.73 27.13 1.84
N VAL A 260 0.91 26.20 1.34
CA VAL A 260 1.39 25.03 0.60
C VAL A 260 1.84 25.43 -0.81
N THR A 261 3.15 25.64 -0.97
CA THR A 261 3.78 25.91 -2.27
C THR A 261 4.41 24.67 -2.90
N ALA A 262 4.66 23.63 -2.10
CA ALA A 262 5.09 22.30 -2.55
C ALA A 262 3.93 21.29 -2.46
N VAL A 263 3.46 20.79 -3.60
CA VAL A 263 2.27 19.92 -3.68
C VAL A 263 2.37 18.64 -2.84
N GLN A 264 3.59 18.11 -2.69
CA GLN A 264 3.85 16.89 -1.91
C GLN A 264 3.62 17.04 -0.40
N SER A 265 3.45 18.27 0.12
CA SER A 265 3.11 18.47 1.54
C SER A 265 1.61 18.60 1.80
N TYR A 266 0.72 18.40 0.81
CA TYR A 266 -0.72 18.45 1.05
C TYR A 266 -1.19 17.45 2.13
N PRO A 267 -0.77 16.16 2.11
CA PRO A 267 -1.20 15.20 3.13
C PRO A 267 -0.78 15.57 4.56
N SER A 268 0.35 16.26 4.75
CA SER A 268 0.87 16.66 6.06
C SER A 268 0.50 18.08 6.48
N SER A 269 -0.10 18.89 5.59
CA SER A 269 -0.36 20.32 5.78
C SER A 269 -1.18 20.66 7.02
N ILE A 270 -2.23 19.88 7.32
CA ILE A 270 -3.07 20.04 8.51
C ILE A 270 -2.31 19.76 9.82
N SER A 271 -1.38 18.80 9.82
CA SER A 271 -0.57 18.46 10.99
C SER A 271 0.34 19.62 11.42
N LEU A 272 0.79 20.45 10.47
CA LEU A 272 1.61 21.63 10.75
C LEU A 272 0.84 22.74 11.51
N LEU A 273 -0.51 22.74 11.48
CA LEU A 273 -1.33 23.60 12.35
C LEU A 273 -1.39 23.10 13.80
N GLY A 274 -1.04 21.84 14.05
CA GLY A 274 -0.97 21.24 15.38
C GLY A 274 -2.26 21.40 16.20
N GLY A 275 -2.11 21.96 17.40
CA GLY A 275 -3.21 22.28 18.31
C GLY A 275 -3.84 23.66 18.09
N ARG A 276 -3.30 24.51 17.21
CA ARG A 276 -3.71 25.93 17.16
C ARG A 276 -5.14 26.11 16.67
N ILE A 277 -5.94 26.79 17.50
CA ILE A 277 -7.33 27.13 17.21
C ILE A 277 -7.38 28.26 16.17
N GLY A 278 -8.21 28.12 15.13
CA GLY A 278 -8.37 29.10 14.07
C GLY A 278 -7.32 29.04 12.95
N GLY A 279 -6.38 28.08 12.99
CA GLY A 279 -5.33 27.96 11.98
C GLY A 279 -5.84 27.56 10.58
N ARG A 280 -5.15 28.01 9.52
CA ARG A 280 -5.56 27.75 8.13
C ARG A 280 -4.48 27.07 7.28
N VAL A 281 -4.86 26.08 6.47
CA VAL A 281 -4.08 25.65 5.31
C VAL A 281 -4.50 26.49 4.11
N MET A 282 -3.55 27.16 3.48
CA MET A 282 -3.73 27.88 2.22
C MET A 282 -3.16 27.03 1.08
N CYS A 283 -4.02 26.64 0.14
CA CYS A 283 -3.66 25.82 -1.03
C CYS A 283 -3.27 26.75 -2.18
N ILE A 284 -2.02 26.66 -2.65
CA ILE A 284 -1.45 27.55 -3.68
C ILE A 284 -0.79 26.74 -4.81
N GLY A 285 0.09 25.78 -4.48
CA GLY A 285 0.65 24.87 -5.48
C GLY A 285 -0.45 23.94 -5.99
N LEU A 286 -0.71 23.91 -7.29
CA LEU A 286 -1.77 23.08 -7.87
C LEU A 286 -1.18 21.72 -8.31
N PRO A 287 -1.65 20.58 -7.77
CA PRO A 287 -1.17 19.26 -8.16
C PRO A 287 -1.73 18.83 -9.54
N PRO A 288 -1.12 17.83 -10.19
CA PRO A 288 -1.78 17.08 -11.26
C PRO A 288 -3.12 16.49 -10.79
N ALA A 289 -4.07 16.30 -11.70
CA ALA A 289 -5.44 15.95 -11.37
C ALA A 289 -5.53 14.61 -10.61
N GLY A 290 -5.96 14.67 -9.34
CA GLY A 290 -6.19 13.49 -8.50
C GLY A 290 -4.95 12.85 -7.86
N THR A 291 -3.76 13.46 -7.92
CA THR A 291 -2.54 12.83 -7.36
C THR A 291 -2.25 13.14 -5.90
N PHE A 292 -2.86 14.19 -5.33
CA PHE A 292 -2.69 14.57 -3.92
C PHE A 292 -4.02 14.96 -3.29
N HIS A 293 -4.20 14.56 -2.04
CA HIS A 293 -5.37 14.86 -1.21
C HIS A 293 -4.93 15.41 0.15
N ILE A 294 -5.85 16.06 0.85
CA ILE A 294 -5.69 16.45 2.26
C ILE A 294 -6.73 15.63 3.02
N ASP A 295 -6.29 14.60 3.74
CA ASP A 295 -7.16 13.88 4.65
C ASP A 295 -7.37 14.69 5.93
N VAL A 296 -8.63 14.80 6.38
CA VAL A 296 -9.00 15.64 7.51
C VAL A 296 -10.09 14.98 8.35
N ASP A 297 -9.87 14.92 9.65
CA ASP A 297 -10.93 14.64 10.61
C ASP A 297 -11.88 15.86 10.71
N PRO A 298 -13.18 15.73 10.38
CA PRO A 298 -14.14 16.83 10.53
C PRO A 298 -14.27 17.31 11.98
N ASN A 299 -14.00 16.43 12.97
CA ASN A 299 -13.99 16.84 14.38
C ASN A 299 -12.83 17.79 14.67
N GLN A 300 -11.65 17.56 14.09
CA GLN A 300 -10.53 18.51 14.19
C GLN A 300 -10.89 19.89 13.62
N LEU A 301 -11.49 19.95 12.43
CA LEU A 301 -11.94 21.22 11.83
C LEU A 301 -12.94 21.93 12.73
N CYS A 302 -13.97 21.21 13.20
CA CYS A 302 -15.02 21.78 14.05
C CYS A 302 -14.51 22.23 15.43
N PHE A 303 -13.80 21.37 16.18
CA PHE A 303 -13.38 21.68 17.55
C PHE A 303 -12.21 22.66 17.62
N LYS A 304 -11.28 22.64 16.65
CA LYS A 304 -10.19 23.63 16.58
C LYS A 304 -10.55 24.86 15.73
N LYS A 305 -11.73 24.91 15.11
CA LYS A 305 -12.11 25.94 14.13
C LYS A 305 -11.03 26.13 13.03
N GLN A 306 -10.37 25.04 12.63
CA GLN A 306 -9.34 25.07 11.59
C GLN A 306 -10.01 25.11 10.20
N GLY A 307 -9.28 25.63 9.20
CA GLY A 307 -9.82 25.83 7.85
C GLY A 307 -8.85 25.43 6.74
N ILE A 308 -9.41 25.18 5.55
CA ILE A 308 -8.67 24.97 4.30
C ILE A 308 -9.26 25.94 3.28
N GLU A 309 -8.41 26.70 2.61
CA GLU A 309 -8.80 27.77 1.69
C GLU A 309 -7.85 27.78 0.48
N GLY A 310 -8.36 28.02 -0.72
CA GLY A 310 -7.60 27.89 -1.97
C GLY A 310 -7.50 29.20 -2.74
N THR A 311 -6.27 29.69 -2.93
CA THR A 311 -5.97 30.91 -3.67
C THR A 311 -5.53 30.55 -5.09
N LEU A 312 -6.29 30.99 -6.10
CA LEU A 312 -5.98 30.70 -7.52
C LEU A 312 -4.87 31.63 -8.05
N VAL A 313 -5.21 32.89 -8.31
CA VAL A 313 -4.31 33.95 -8.82
C VAL A 313 -4.83 35.34 -8.42
N SER A 314 -3.98 36.37 -8.52
CA SER A 314 -4.25 37.72 -8.01
C SER A 314 -5.17 38.61 -8.86
N ASN A 315 -6.03 39.36 -8.17
CA ASN A 315 -6.69 40.55 -8.72
C ASN A 315 -5.67 41.67 -9.02
N MET A 316 -6.08 42.67 -9.80
CA MET A 316 -5.18 43.76 -10.22
C MET A 316 -4.54 44.53 -9.05
N ALA A 317 -5.33 44.85 -8.02
CA ALA A 317 -4.88 45.66 -6.88
C ALA A 317 -3.83 44.95 -6.01
N ASP A 318 -3.81 43.62 -6.01
CA ASP A 318 -2.80 42.83 -5.29
C ASP A 318 -1.48 42.72 -6.07
N VAL A 319 -1.51 42.69 -7.41
CA VAL A 319 -0.30 42.81 -8.25
C VAL A 319 0.36 44.18 -8.05
N ASP A 320 -0.42 45.27 -8.07
CA ASP A 320 0.09 46.63 -7.87
C ASP A 320 0.79 46.82 -6.51
N LYS A 321 0.22 46.27 -5.43
CA LYS A 321 0.86 46.26 -4.09
C LYS A 321 2.15 45.44 -4.09
N THR A 322 2.17 44.31 -4.79
CA THR A 322 3.36 43.44 -4.87
C THR A 322 4.50 44.15 -5.62
N LEU A 323 4.17 44.89 -6.69
CA LEU A 323 5.13 45.78 -7.36
C LEU A 323 5.63 46.91 -6.45
N GLN A 324 4.80 47.46 -5.56
CA GLN A 324 5.23 48.44 -4.55
C GLN A 324 6.18 47.83 -3.49
N PHE A 325 6.00 46.57 -3.08
CA PHE A 325 6.98 45.88 -2.23
C PHE A 325 8.34 45.73 -2.94
N ALA A 326 8.35 45.40 -4.23
CA ALA A 326 9.58 45.34 -5.03
C ALA A 326 10.23 46.73 -5.23
N GLN A 327 9.44 47.76 -5.51
CA GLN A 327 9.94 49.15 -5.67
C GLN A 327 10.59 49.66 -4.37
N ARG A 328 10.11 49.20 -3.21
CA ARG A 328 10.69 49.49 -1.88
C ARG A 328 11.88 48.60 -1.51
N GLY A 329 12.34 47.71 -2.40
CA GLY A 329 13.44 46.77 -2.14
C GLY A 329 13.12 45.64 -1.17
N LEU A 330 11.83 45.41 -0.87
CA LEU A 330 11.36 44.38 0.08
C LEU A 330 11.13 43.01 -0.60
N LEU A 331 11.07 42.98 -1.93
CA LEU A 331 11.24 41.78 -2.75
C LEU A 331 12.58 41.88 -3.50
N LYS A 332 13.55 41.05 -3.10
CA LYS A 332 14.87 40.96 -3.70
C LYS A 332 14.88 39.99 -4.90
N PRO A 333 15.77 40.17 -5.88
CA PRO A 333 15.95 39.24 -6.99
C PRO A 333 16.52 37.89 -6.48
N ILE A 334 15.74 36.82 -6.61
CA ILE A 334 16.20 35.43 -6.39
C ILE A 334 15.80 34.62 -7.64
N TYR A 335 16.55 34.83 -8.73
CA TYR A 335 16.28 34.22 -10.03
C TYR A 335 17.55 33.84 -10.78
N THR A 336 17.42 32.88 -11.71
CA THR A 336 18.43 32.51 -12.71
C THR A 336 17.98 33.00 -14.09
N VAL A 337 18.84 33.76 -14.79
CA VAL A 337 18.53 34.35 -16.11
C VAL A 337 19.12 33.54 -17.26
N TYR A 338 18.23 32.85 -17.98
CA TYR A 338 18.54 32.05 -19.17
C TYR A 338 18.47 32.90 -20.44
N GLY A 339 19.37 32.66 -21.39
CA GLY A 339 19.25 33.22 -22.74
C GLY A 339 18.19 32.46 -23.56
N LEU A 340 17.72 33.05 -24.67
CA LEU A 340 16.63 32.49 -25.46
C LEU A 340 16.93 31.07 -25.98
N SER A 341 18.19 30.79 -26.34
CA SER A 341 18.66 29.45 -26.76
C SER A 341 18.57 28.37 -25.68
N GLN A 342 18.38 28.74 -24.41
CA GLN A 342 18.27 27.85 -23.27
C GLN A 342 16.82 27.67 -22.79
N PHE A 343 15.80 28.09 -23.56
CA PHE A 343 14.39 28.04 -23.13
C PHE A 343 13.98 26.65 -22.63
N ASN A 344 14.21 25.61 -23.46
CA ASN A 344 13.89 24.24 -23.08
C ASN A 344 14.71 23.77 -21.86
N GLU A 345 15.99 24.15 -21.77
CA GLU A 345 16.84 23.80 -20.63
C GLU A 345 16.25 24.35 -19.31
N ALA A 346 15.82 25.62 -19.32
CA ALA A 346 15.21 26.28 -18.16
C ALA A 346 13.88 25.63 -17.76
N VAL A 347 13.01 25.32 -18.74
CA VAL A 347 11.72 24.65 -18.52
C VAL A 347 11.91 23.24 -17.96
N GLN A 348 12.82 22.44 -18.54
CA GLN A 348 13.05 21.06 -18.10
C GLN A 348 13.81 21.01 -16.75
N LYS A 349 14.68 21.99 -16.45
CA LYS A 349 15.27 22.15 -15.12
C LYS A 349 14.22 22.51 -14.06
N LEU A 350 13.25 23.37 -14.39
CA LEU A 350 12.12 23.65 -13.48
C LEU A 350 11.21 22.42 -13.30
N ARG A 351 10.96 21.65 -14.36
CA ARG A 351 10.20 20.37 -14.32
C ARG A 351 10.85 19.35 -13.37
N ARG A 352 12.18 19.29 -13.32
CA ARG A 352 12.93 18.39 -12.41
C ARG A 352 13.19 18.99 -11.01
N GLY A 353 12.77 20.22 -10.73
CA GLY A 353 12.98 20.88 -9.45
C GLY A 353 14.43 21.33 -9.18
N GLU A 354 15.27 21.41 -10.22
CA GLU A 354 16.71 21.72 -10.13
C GLU A 354 17.02 23.22 -9.97
N ILE A 355 15.99 24.07 -9.88
CA ILE A 355 16.14 25.54 -9.83
C ILE A 355 15.81 26.05 -8.43
N ALA A 356 16.81 26.62 -7.76
CA ALA A 356 16.60 27.45 -6.58
C ALA A 356 15.99 28.80 -6.99
N GLY A 357 14.83 29.15 -6.44
CA GLY A 357 14.13 30.41 -6.75
C GLY A 357 13.36 30.38 -8.06
N ARG A 358 13.42 31.47 -8.84
CA ARG A 358 12.71 31.63 -10.12
C ARG A 358 13.61 31.37 -11.32
N ALA A 359 13.05 30.81 -12.39
CA ALA A 359 13.67 30.86 -13.71
C ALA A 359 13.09 32.03 -14.51
N VAL A 360 13.94 32.78 -15.21
CA VAL A 360 13.54 33.89 -16.08
C VAL A 360 14.30 33.75 -17.40
N VAL A 361 13.59 33.85 -18.53
CA VAL A 361 14.18 33.92 -19.88
C VAL A 361 14.29 35.37 -20.29
N ASP A 362 15.45 35.77 -20.78
CA ASP A 362 15.74 37.09 -21.36
C ASP A 362 15.71 37.00 -22.89
N PHE A 363 14.77 37.74 -23.50
CA PHE A 363 14.62 37.78 -24.96
C PHE A 363 15.75 38.57 -25.65
N ASN A 364 16.51 39.39 -24.90
CA ASN A 364 17.57 40.25 -25.44
C ASN A 364 18.97 39.59 -25.37
N LYS A 365 19.07 38.34 -24.90
CA LYS A 365 20.34 37.64 -24.60
C LYS A 365 20.57 36.42 -25.49
N GLU A 366 21.55 36.54 -26.38
CA GLU A 366 22.09 35.45 -27.22
C GLU A 366 23.52 35.06 -26.80
N LEU A 367 24.12 34.06 -27.46
CA LEU A 367 25.27 33.29 -26.95
C LEU A 367 26.55 34.10 -26.65
N LEU A 368 27.20 33.74 -25.54
CA LEU A 368 28.66 33.62 -25.48
C LEU A 368 29.05 32.20 -25.91
N THR A 369 29.75 32.06 -27.03
CA THR A 369 30.22 30.76 -27.54
C THR A 369 31.52 30.31 -26.87
N LEU A 370 31.59 29.03 -26.49
CA LEU A 370 32.88 28.37 -26.22
C LEU A 370 33.69 28.20 -27.52
N PRO A 371 35.03 28.18 -27.46
CA PRO A 371 35.89 28.27 -28.64
C PRO A 371 35.99 26.93 -29.40
N GLY A 372 35.79 26.93 -30.72
CA GLY A 372 35.86 25.67 -31.46
C GLY A 372 35.75 25.65 -32.99
N MET A 373 35.57 26.77 -33.70
CA MET A 373 35.61 26.76 -35.17
C MET A 373 36.08 28.08 -35.78
N SER A 374 36.87 27.99 -36.85
CA SER A 374 37.55 29.11 -37.48
C SER A 374 36.84 29.60 -38.75
N SER A 375 36.59 30.91 -38.82
CA SER A 375 36.55 31.66 -40.07
C SER A 375 37.07 33.07 -39.81
N SER A 376 37.61 33.74 -40.84
CA SER A 376 38.46 34.92 -40.68
C SER A 376 37.96 36.12 -41.49
N SER A 377 38.40 37.32 -41.07
CA SER A 377 38.19 38.63 -41.74
C SER A 377 36.75 39.19 -41.65
N SER A 378 36.51 40.51 -41.57
CA SER A 378 37.39 41.65 -41.24
C SER A 378 36.57 42.93 -40.94
N SER A 379 37.26 44.03 -40.62
CA SER A 379 36.79 45.42 -40.48
C SER A 379 36.10 45.84 -39.15
N GLN A 380 36.91 46.54 -38.33
CA GLN A 380 36.52 47.52 -37.31
C GLN A 380 36.41 48.94 -37.96
N PRO A 381 36.31 50.07 -37.23
CA PRO A 381 35.28 50.50 -36.25
C PRO A 381 34.84 51.98 -36.43
N THR A 382 33.78 52.46 -35.74
CA THR A 382 33.65 53.86 -35.21
C THR A 382 32.35 54.05 -34.40
N ARG A 383 32.13 55.07 -33.54
CA ARG A 383 32.96 55.78 -32.51
C ARG A 383 32.08 56.81 -31.75
N GLY A 384 32.17 56.87 -30.41
CA GLY A 384 31.58 57.90 -29.52
C GLY A 384 31.04 57.26 -28.22
N GLN A 385 31.35 57.63 -26.97
CA GLN A 385 31.72 58.91 -26.30
C GLN A 385 30.54 59.91 -26.21
N ALA A 386 30.23 60.58 -25.09
CA ALA A 386 30.92 60.77 -23.79
C ALA A 386 29.88 61.09 -22.65
N GLU A 387 30.15 61.45 -21.38
CA GLU A 387 31.39 61.66 -20.58
C GLU A 387 31.11 61.61 -19.04
N ALA A 388 32.14 61.39 -18.21
CA ALA A 388 32.30 61.81 -16.79
C ALA A 388 31.44 61.15 -15.66
N SER A 389 31.91 61.04 -14.39
CA SER A 389 33.12 61.63 -13.76
C SER A 389 33.73 60.82 -12.59
N SER A 390 35.07 60.87 -12.46
CA SER A 390 35.93 60.73 -11.23
C SER A 390 35.86 59.47 -10.34
N SER A 391 36.94 58.87 -9.79
CA SER A 391 38.41 58.95 -10.02
C SER A 391 39.21 57.92 -9.18
N ARG A 392 40.31 57.34 -9.74
CA ARG A 392 41.54 56.69 -9.17
C ARG A 392 41.48 56.06 -7.74
N ALA A 393 41.81 54.78 -7.48
CA ALA A 393 43.00 53.92 -7.78
C ALA A 393 44.28 54.27 -6.95
N PRO A 394 45.24 53.34 -6.62
CA PRO A 394 45.49 52.01 -7.23
C PRO A 394 45.98 50.80 -6.32
N LYS A 395 45.91 49.57 -6.88
CA LYS A 395 46.82 48.38 -6.76
C LYS A 395 47.38 47.88 -5.40
N HIS A 396 47.22 46.56 -5.12
CA HIS A 396 48.26 45.53 -5.40
C HIS A 396 47.76 44.06 -5.31
N HIS A 397 48.51 43.13 -5.94
CA HIS A 397 48.52 41.65 -5.83
C HIS A 397 49.94 41.21 -5.36
N PRO A 398 50.24 39.94 -4.98
CA PRO A 398 49.53 38.65 -5.17
C PRO A 398 48.95 38.11 -3.82
N SER A 399 48.88 36.83 -3.40
CA SER A 399 49.40 35.51 -3.87
C SER A 399 48.56 34.31 -3.35
N VAL A 400 48.98 33.08 -3.68
CA VAL A 400 48.46 31.74 -3.32
C VAL A 400 49.16 31.20 -2.06
N GLU A 401 48.48 30.42 -1.21
CA GLU A 401 48.91 29.12 -0.62
C GLU A 401 47.80 28.47 0.25
N ASP A 402 48.01 27.21 0.65
CA ASP A 402 46.98 26.24 1.10
C ASP A 402 46.98 25.93 2.63
N GLU A 403 46.10 25.00 3.02
CA GLU A 403 46.14 24.08 4.19
C GLU A 403 45.77 24.56 5.63
N SER A 404 44.61 24.05 6.07
CA SER A 404 44.34 23.23 7.28
C SER A 404 44.63 23.68 8.73
N ASP A 405 43.61 23.36 9.55
CA ASP A 405 43.68 22.74 10.90
C ASP A 405 43.82 23.56 12.21
N TYR A 406 43.17 22.98 13.23
CA TYR A 406 43.09 23.14 14.69
C TYR A 406 44.02 24.16 15.41
N GLU A 407 43.66 24.80 16.54
CA GLU A 407 43.10 24.17 17.76
C GLU A 407 42.36 25.16 18.72
N ASP A 408 42.23 24.82 20.01
CA ASP A 408 41.14 25.13 20.97
C ASP A 408 41.45 26.26 22.02
N GLU A 409 40.49 26.47 22.94
CA GLU A 409 40.52 27.12 24.26
C GLU A 409 40.63 28.67 24.41
N GLY A 410 39.94 29.20 25.44
CA GLY A 410 40.56 30.25 26.29
C GLY A 410 39.67 31.33 26.95
N LEU A 411 39.10 31.04 28.12
CA LEU A 411 38.78 31.95 29.26
C LEU A 411 38.16 33.37 29.05
N LEU A 412 36.94 33.47 29.56
CA LEU A 412 36.27 34.53 30.36
C LEU A 412 37.10 35.70 30.98
N GLY A 413 36.45 36.88 31.05
CA GLY A 413 36.67 37.93 32.08
C GLY A 413 36.51 39.37 31.56
N GLU A 414 35.93 40.36 32.26
CA GLU A 414 35.15 40.41 33.51
C GLU A 414 34.13 41.60 33.48
N ASP A 415 33.23 41.65 34.48
CA ASP A 415 32.27 42.74 34.80
C ASP A 415 32.99 43.98 35.42
N PRO A 416 32.42 45.21 35.43
CA PRO A 416 31.67 45.62 36.63
C PRO A 416 30.53 46.67 36.45
N LEU A 417 29.38 46.43 37.12
CA LEU A 417 28.71 47.28 38.16
C LEU A 417 28.49 48.82 37.94
N ASP A 418 27.46 49.50 38.47
CA ASP A 418 26.11 49.20 39.05
C ASP A 418 25.41 50.58 39.34
N HIS A 419 24.09 50.65 39.61
CA HIS A 419 23.43 51.58 40.59
C HIS A 419 21.87 51.60 40.53
N GLU A 420 21.25 50.93 41.51
CA GLU A 420 20.11 51.36 42.37
C GLU A 420 18.64 51.53 41.87
N LEU A 421 17.73 51.48 42.87
CA LEU A 421 16.25 51.32 42.80
C LEU A 421 15.53 52.43 43.64
N PRO A 422 14.18 52.56 43.60
CA PRO A 422 13.28 51.79 44.51
C PRO A 422 12.08 51.13 43.76
N GLU A 423 11.54 49.96 44.14
CA GLU A 423 10.57 49.68 45.24
C GLU A 423 9.26 50.50 45.19
N GLN A 424 8.05 49.97 45.42
CA GLN A 424 7.55 48.61 45.81
C GLN A 424 6.11 48.42 45.23
N VAL A 425 5.48 47.23 45.22
CA VAL A 425 4.70 46.60 46.32
C VAL A 425 4.74 45.05 46.25
N SER A 426 4.74 44.37 47.41
CA SER A 426 4.65 42.88 47.56
C SER A 426 3.19 42.39 47.71
N PHE A 427 2.81 41.09 47.80
CA PHE A 427 3.35 39.92 48.53
C PHE A 427 3.10 38.62 47.70
N LYS A 428 4.02 37.66 47.56
CA LYS A 428 4.53 36.63 48.53
C LYS A 428 3.42 35.65 48.99
N ARG A 429 3.64 34.32 49.12
CA ARG A 429 4.87 33.47 49.14
C ARG A 429 4.48 32.06 48.58
N LYS A 430 5.28 31.31 47.77
CA LYS A 430 6.57 30.60 48.02
C LYS A 430 6.46 29.56 49.18
N GLN A 431 7.09 28.36 49.13
CA GLN A 431 8.33 27.99 48.43
C GLN A 431 8.59 26.46 48.23
N LYS A 432 9.43 26.15 47.22
CA LYS A 432 10.21 24.92 46.90
C LYS A 432 10.36 23.75 47.90
N ALA A 433 10.54 22.55 47.33
CA ALA A 433 11.76 21.73 47.52
C ALA A 433 12.09 20.90 46.25
N THR A 434 13.36 20.51 46.05
CA THR A 434 13.87 19.76 44.86
C THR A 434 15.15 18.98 45.22
N SER A 435 15.27 17.69 44.87
CA SER A 435 16.54 17.07 44.38
C SER A 435 16.52 15.54 44.17
N THR A 436 16.42 15.10 42.91
CA THR A 436 17.27 14.05 42.28
C THR A 436 17.25 12.61 42.92
N PRO A 437 18.08 11.61 42.52
CA PRO A 437 17.51 10.41 41.85
C PRO A 437 18.01 9.04 42.37
N PHE A 438 17.24 7.94 42.17
CA PHE A 438 17.79 6.58 42.36
C PHE A 438 17.15 5.51 41.46
N SER A 439 17.78 4.33 41.44
CA SER A 439 17.62 3.29 40.42
C SER A 439 17.56 1.87 41.01
N ILE A 440 16.68 1.04 40.43
CA ILE A 440 16.77 -0.44 40.32
C ILE A 440 16.62 -1.35 41.59
N ARG A 441 15.72 -2.35 41.41
CA ARG A 441 15.67 -3.74 41.94
C ARG A 441 14.81 -4.17 43.17
N SER A 442 14.23 -5.37 42.94
CA SER A 442 14.01 -6.55 43.82
C SER A 442 12.86 -6.64 44.84
N PHE A 443 11.82 -7.38 44.40
CA PHE A 443 11.30 -8.64 44.99
C PHE A 443 10.64 -8.71 46.39
N LEU A 444 9.41 -9.27 46.36
CA LEU A 444 8.82 -10.29 47.26
C LEU A 444 8.34 -9.97 48.70
N SER A 445 7.01 -9.98 48.83
CA SER A 445 6.19 -10.71 49.82
C SER A 445 6.39 -10.53 51.35
N SER A 446 5.37 -9.89 51.97
CA SER A 446 4.53 -10.41 53.10
C SER A 446 5.18 -10.84 54.45
N PRO A 447 4.41 -11.13 55.53
CA PRO A 447 2.96 -10.93 55.77
C PRO A 447 2.58 -10.29 57.15
N ASN A 448 1.26 -10.15 57.35
CA ASN A 448 0.52 -10.42 58.62
C ASN A 448 0.35 -9.36 59.75
N ARG A 449 -0.94 -9.02 59.97
CA ARG A 449 -1.72 -9.07 61.24
C ARG A 449 -1.77 -7.93 62.29
N GLN A 450 -3.00 -7.80 62.82
CA GLN A 450 -3.46 -7.44 64.18
C GLN A 450 -3.87 -5.99 64.56
N SER A 451 -5.20 -5.85 64.66
CA SER A 451 -6.08 -4.90 65.38
C SER A 451 -5.82 -4.81 66.91
N PRO A 452 -6.26 -3.76 67.67
CA PRO A 452 -7.68 -3.67 68.12
C PRO A 452 -8.31 -2.27 68.46
N VAL A 453 -9.63 -2.14 68.20
CA VAL A 453 -10.79 -1.85 69.12
C VAL A 453 -10.47 -1.13 70.47
N PRO A 454 -11.17 -0.04 70.94
CA PRO A 454 -12.63 -0.09 71.28
C PRO A 454 -13.52 1.21 71.35
N ARG A 455 -14.87 1.02 71.24
CA ARG A 455 -16.05 1.59 71.99
C ARG A 455 -16.15 3.12 72.29
N SER A 456 -17.31 3.81 72.47
CA SER A 456 -18.80 3.63 72.36
C SER A 456 -19.47 4.99 72.82
N PRO A 457 -20.81 5.23 72.92
CA PRO A 457 -22.03 4.46 72.59
C PRO A 457 -23.07 5.24 71.70
N GLN A 458 -24.35 4.83 71.71
CA GLN A 458 -25.51 5.32 70.92
C GLN A 458 -26.37 6.36 71.72
N PRO A 459 -27.65 6.73 71.40
CA PRO A 459 -28.50 6.54 70.19
C PRO A 459 -29.38 7.75 69.73
N ARG A 460 -29.91 7.73 68.49
CA ARG A 460 -31.37 7.85 68.10
C ARG A 460 -31.60 8.06 66.59
N LEU A 461 -32.79 7.67 66.12
CA LEU A 461 -33.31 7.74 64.73
C LEU A 461 -34.27 8.95 64.54
N PRO A 462 -34.81 9.21 63.33
CA PRO A 462 -34.18 9.21 61.99
C PRO A 462 -34.51 10.49 61.18
N HIS A 463 -33.67 10.90 60.23
CA HIS A 463 -34.07 11.84 59.17
C HIS A 463 -33.31 11.58 57.85
N LEU A 464 -33.93 11.92 56.73
CA LEU A 464 -33.39 11.74 55.38
C LEU A 464 -32.20 12.67 55.12
N ARG A 465 -31.16 12.17 54.45
CA ARG A 465 -30.71 12.68 53.13
C ARG A 465 -29.56 11.88 52.52
N THR A 466 -29.59 11.79 51.18
CA THR A 466 -28.47 11.65 50.23
C THR A 466 -27.26 10.77 50.60
N ALA A 467 -27.12 9.64 49.90
CA ALA A 467 -25.84 8.98 49.67
C ALA A 467 -25.61 8.88 48.15
N SER A 468 -24.36 9.02 47.71
CA SER A 468 -23.97 9.09 46.29
C SER A 468 -22.76 8.19 46.01
N HIS A 469 -22.88 7.23 45.10
CA HIS A 469 -21.74 6.56 44.45
C HIS A 469 -22.17 5.97 43.10
N PRO A 470 -21.57 6.39 41.96
CA PRO A 470 -21.95 5.91 40.63
C PRO A 470 -20.83 5.07 39.97
N ASN A 471 -20.56 3.86 40.49
CA ASN A 471 -19.52 2.96 39.94
C ASN A 471 -20.04 1.58 39.49
N ASP A 472 -20.98 0.97 40.22
CA ASP A 472 -21.29 -0.47 40.05
C ASP A 472 -22.16 -0.80 38.82
N SER A 473 -22.89 0.18 38.28
CA SER A 473 -23.73 -0.02 37.07
C SER A 473 -22.90 -0.28 35.80
N THR A 474 -21.62 0.10 35.79
CA THR A 474 -20.76 0.04 34.59
C THR A 474 -20.17 -1.34 34.28
N GLU A 475 -20.11 -2.28 35.23
CA GLU A 475 -19.59 -3.63 34.97
C GLU A 475 -20.68 -4.61 34.49
N LEU A 476 -21.95 -4.42 34.85
CA LEU A 476 -23.05 -5.26 34.34
C LEU A 476 -23.18 -5.15 32.81
N ILE A 477 -23.02 -3.95 32.26
CA ILE A 477 -23.19 -3.69 30.81
C ILE A 477 -22.07 -4.36 29.99
N LEU A 478 -20.83 -4.35 30.48
CA LEU A 478 -19.70 -5.01 29.81
C LEU A 478 -19.89 -6.53 29.74
N ASN A 479 -20.26 -7.16 30.86
CA ASN A 479 -20.54 -8.60 30.90
C ASN A 479 -21.71 -9.02 29.98
N TYR A 480 -22.63 -8.10 29.67
CA TYR A 480 -23.77 -8.35 28.78
C TYR A 480 -23.39 -8.43 27.28
N LEU A 481 -22.22 -7.92 26.88
CA LEU A 481 -21.79 -7.87 25.48
C LEU A 481 -20.67 -8.87 25.13
N ASP A 482 -19.83 -9.24 26.09
CA ASP A 482 -18.61 -10.03 25.82
C ASP A 482 -18.77 -11.57 25.98
N ASN A 483 -19.91 -12.09 26.50
CA ASN A 483 -20.06 -13.54 26.76
C ASN A 483 -21.49 -14.10 26.55
N PRO A 484 -21.77 -14.76 25.39
CA PRO A 484 -23.00 -15.55 25.20
C PRO A 484 -22.99 -16.91 25.92
N ALA A 485 -21.81 -17.39 26.36
CA ALA A 485 -21.58 -18.81 26.63
C ALA A 485 -21.74 -19.25 28.10
N ASN A 486 -21.96 -18.34 29.06
CA ASN A 486 -21.85 -18.68 30.49
C ASN A 486 -22.99 -18.11 31.38
N ALA A 487 -24.22 -18.09 30.86
CA ALA A 487 -25.43 -17.67 31.59
C ALA A 487 -25.91 -18.66 32.67
N GLY A 488 -25.04 -19.57 33.14
CA GLY A 488 -25.40 -20.68 34.03
C GLY A 488 -25.34 -20.37 35.53
N HIS A 489 -24.46 -19.47 35.98
CA HIS A 489 -24.20 -19.20 37.39
C HIS A 489 -23.90 -17.72 37.68
N HIS A 490 -24.82 -17.01 38.34
CA HIS A 490 -24.54 -16.04 39.42
C HIS A 490 -25.84 -15.79 40.24
N PRO A 491 -25.77 -15.22 41.46
CA PRO A 491 -26.88 -15.26 42.42
C PRO A 491 -28.09 -14.36 42.12
N GLN A 492 -29.16 -14.61 42.85
CA GLN A 492 -30.35 -13.74 42.92
C GLN A 492 -30.01 -12.43 43.65
N ASP A 493 -30.12 -11.30 42.95
CA ASP A 493 -30.34 -9.99 43.60
C ASP A 493 -31.50 -9.27 42.90
N ALA A 494 -32.64 -9.23 43.58
CA ALA A 494 -33.93 -8.86 42.99
C ALA A 494 -34.25 -7.38 43.21
N LYS A 495 -33.53 -6.47 42.53
CA LYS A 495 -33.86 -5.04 42.55
C LYS A 495 -33.27 -4.19 41.40
N ASP A 496 -33.78 -4.37 40.19
CA ASP A 496 -33.89 -3.27 39.22
C ASP A 496 -34.98 -3.58 38.17
N ALA A 497 -36.17 -2.99 38.36
CA ALA A 497 -37.33 -3.19 37.49
C ALA A 497 -37.74 -1.91 36.72
N THR A 498 -36.94 -0.84 36.84
CA THR A 498 -37.28 0.51 36.33
C THR A 498 -36.04 1.24 35.80
N GLY A 499 -35.48 0.74 34.70
CA GLY A 499 -34.44 1.41 33.91
C GLY A 499 -34.70 1.19 32.42
N LEU A 500 -34.72 2.26 31.61
CA LEU A 500 -34.96 2.16 30.18
C LEU A 500 -33.64 1.95 29.43
N ASP A 501 -33.51 0.83 28.72
CA ASP A 501 -32.50 0.65 27.68
C ASP A 501 -33.11 -0.05 26.43
N TRP A 502 -34.39 0.25 26.18
CA TRP A 502 -35.24 -0.35 25.13
C TRP A 502 -35.11 0.34 23.75
N TYR A 503 -34.15 1.24 23.59
CA TYR A 503 -34.05 2.18 22.46
C TYR A 503 -32.70 2.13 21.72
N VAL A 504 -31.99 1.00 21.79
CA VAL A 504 -30.77 0.78 21.01
C VAL A 504 -31.15 0.38 19.57
N GLU A 505 -31.35 1.37 18.71
CA GLU A 505 -31.25 1.18 17.26
C GLU A 505 -29.82 0.71 16.93
N GLY A 506 -29.70 -0.45 16.29
CA GLY A 506 -28.42 -1.10 16.04
C GLY A 506 -28.56 -2.40 15.24
N PRO A 507 -27.43 -3.01 14.82
CA PRO A 507 -27.42 -4.09 13.83
C PRO A 507 -27.74 -5.48 14.42
N GLY A 508 -28.65 -5.53 15.41
CA GLY A 508 -29.05 -6.73 16.12
C GLY A 508 -27.99 -7.33 17.07
N ARG A 509 -28.36 -8.43 17.73
CA ARG A 509 -27.46 -9.33 18.48
C ARG A 509 -27.14 -10.54 17.62
N ARG A 510 -25.89 -10.69 17.17
CA ARG A 510 -25.45 -11.86 16.38
C ARG A 510 -24.93 -13.00 17.25
N VAL A 511 -25.21 -14.22 16.83
CA VAL A 511 -24.56 -15.46 17.31
C VAL A 511 -23.31 -15.71 16.46
N GLY A 512 -22.30 -16.41 17.01
CA GLY A 512 -21.06 -16.71 16.29
C GLY A 512 -21.27 -17.46 14.97
N TYR A 513 -20.46 -17.15 13.95
CA TYR A 513 -20.58 -17.66 12.58
C TYR A 513 -20.45 -19.19 12.49
N ASP A 514 -21.27 -19.78 11.64
CA ASP A 514 -21.23 -21.21 11.31
C ASP A 514 -20.26 -21.56 10.21
N ASP A 515 -19.93 -22.85 10.09
CA ASP A 515 -18.94 -23.32 9.14
C ASP A 515 -19.38 -23.02 7.69
N LEU A 516 -18.45 -22.52 6.89
CA LEU A 516 -18.66 -22.07 5.52
C LEU A 516 -19.83 -21.06 5.41
N THR A 517 -20.03 -20.21 6.43
CA THR A 517 -20.87 -19.01 6.34
C THR A 517 -20.03 -17.78 5.99
N ALA A 518 -20.67 -16.81 5.33
CA ALA A 518 -20.06 -15.52 5.06
C ALA A 518 -20.17 -14.59 6.30
N ILE A 519 -19.09 -13.87 6.59
CA ILE A 519 -18.97 -12.92 7.68
C ILE A 519 -19.77 -11.65 7.35
N ASP A 520 -20.45 -11.09 8.34
CA ASP A 520 -21.15 -9.80 8.21
C ASP A 520 -20.18 -8.66 8.58
N TRP A 521 -19.36 -8.25 7.61
CA TRP A 521 -18.35 -7.20 7.85
C TRP A 521 -18.96 -5.89 8.34
N ILE A 522 -20.17 -5.54 7.89
CA ILE A 522 -20.86 -4.31 8.32
C ILE A 522 -21.18 -4.39 9.82
N PHE A 523 -21.70 -5.53 10.29
CA PHE A 523 -21.90 -5.80 11.71
C PHE A 523 -20.59 -5.74 12.50
N GLU A 524 -19.52 -6.44 12.07
CA GLU A 524 -18.24 -6.48 12.80
C GLU A 524 -17.58 -5.09 12.89
N TYR A 525 -17.63 -4.28 11.82
CA TYR A 525 -17.14 -2.89 11.85
C TYR A 525 -18.03 -1.98 12.70
N ALA A 526 -19.36 -2.18 12.72
CA ALA A 526 -20.26 -1.42 13.59
C ALA A 526 -20.02 -1.73 15.08
N LYS A 527 -19.88 -3.02 15.41
CA LYS A 527 -19.52 -3.54 16.73
C LYS A 527 -18.20 -2.94 17.23
N GLU A 528 -17.17 -2.91 16.40
CA GLU A 528 -15.89 -2.30 16.76
C GLU A 528 -15.99 -0.78 16.98
N ARG A 529 -16.73 -0.06 16.13
CA ARG A 529 -16.97 1.39 16.30
C ARG A 529 -17.72 1.68 17.61
N GLN A 530 -18.69 0.86 18.00
CA GLN A 530 -19.39 0.97 19.28
C GLN A 530 -18.46 0.70 20.47
N ARG A 531 -17.67 -0.40 20.40
CA ARG A 531 -16.67 -0.77 21.41
C ARG A 531 -15.64 0.35 21.63
N LEU A 532 -15.12 0.93 20.56
CA LEU A 532 -14.18 2.05 20.62
C LEU A 532 -14.82 3.31 21.19
N ARG A 533 -16.04 3.68 20.78
CA ARG A 533 -16.78 4.82 21.36
C ARG A 533 -16.92 4.68 22.89
N TYR A 534 -17.30 3.49 23.37
CA TYR A 534 -17.41 3.21 24.80
C TYR A 534 -16.05 3.25 25.52
N LEU A 535 -14.99 2.72 24.89
CA LEU A 535 -13.62 2.80 25.41
C LEU A 535 -13.15 4.25 25.55
N TYR A 536 -13.45 5.12 24.59
CA TYR A 536 -13.09 6.54 24.65
C TYR A 536 -13.98 7.34 25.63
N SER A 537 -15.28 7.04 25.73
CA SER A 537 -16.19 7.77 26.65
C SER A 537 -16.02 7.39 28.13
N SER A 538 -15.64 6.13 28.43
CA SER A 538 -15.42 5.66 29.80
C SER A 538 -14.02 6.00 30.36
N ALA A 539 -13.05 6.31 29.49
CA ALA A 539 -11.65 6.47 29.85
C ALA A 539 -11.29 7.92 30.25
N THR A 540 -11.72 8.34 31.43
CA THR A 540 -11.24 9.59 32.05
C THR A 540 -10.00 9.37 32.93
N GLY A 541 -9.06 10.31 32.87
CA GLY A 541 -7.83 10.29 33.69
C GLY A 541 -6.81 9.20 33.31
N VAL A 542 -5.73 9.12 34.08
CA VAL A 542 -4.55 8.28 33.79
C VAL A 542 -4.91 6.80 33.63
N LEU A 543 -5.81 6.27 34.47
CA LEU A 543 -6.22 4.87 34.41
C LEU A 543 -7.02 4.56 33.12
N GLY A 544 -7.81 5.52 32.64
CA GLY A 544 -8.46 5.47 31.33
C GLY A 544 -7.45 5.45 30.18
N SER A 545 -6.45 6.33 30.21
CA SER A 545 -5.36 6.36 29.22
C SER A 545 -4.56 5.04 29.20
N VAL A 546 -4.30 4.44 30.36
CA VAL A 546 -3.67 3.11 30.46
C VAL A 546 -4.57 2.01 29.86
N LYS A 547 -5.89 2.06 30.08
CA LYS A 547 -6.84 1.10 29.48
C LYS A 547 -6.91 1.23 27.95
N GLN A 548 -6.86 2.45 27.41
CA GLN A 548 -6.76 2.70 25.96
C GLN A 548 -5.44 2.15 25.39
N LEU A 549 -4.31 2.46 26.02
CA LEU A 549 -2.99 1.99 25.60
C LEU A 549 -2.88 0.46 25.66
N ALA A 550 -3.52 -0.18 26.64
CA ALA A 550 -3.59 -1.63 26.77
C ALA A 550 -4.40 -2.28 25.64
N ASP A 551 -5.58 -1.75 25.28
CA ASP A 551 -6.37 -2.29 24.16
C ASP A 551 -5.70 -2.10 22.80
N ALA A 552 -5.00 -0.97 22.62
CA ALA A 552 -4.17 -0.71 21.45
C ALA A 552 -2.94 -1.64 21.36
N SER A 553 -2.32 -1.99 22.50
CA SER A 553 -1.13 -2.85 22.52
C SER A 553 -1.42 -4.34 22.36
N GLN A 554 -2.65 -4.82 22.63
CA GLN A 554 -3.04 -6.23 22.41
C GLN A 554 -2.65 -6.73 21.01
N VAL A 555 -2.97 -5.96 19.96
CA VAL A 555 -2.67 -6.35 18.58
C VAL A 555 -1.16 -6.42 18.33
N TRP A 556 -0.40 -5.44 18.85
CA TRP A 556 1.07 -5.44 18.75
C TRP A 556 1.71 -6.63 19.48
N ILE A 557 1.22 -6.98 20.66
CA ILE A 557 1.69 -8.16 21.42
C ILE A 557 1.44 -9.44 20.63
N ILE A 558 0.24 -9.60 20.05
CA ILE A 558 -0.12 -10.76 19.21
C ILE A 558 0.80 -10.86 17.99
N LEU A 559 1.04 -9.75 17.28
CA LEU A 559 1.85 -9.72 16.07
C LEU A 559 3.34 -9.98 16.33
N VAL A 560 3.90 -9.41 17.40
CA VAL A 560 5.29 -9.67 17.80
C VAL A 560 5.46 -11.14 18.22
N ALA A 561 4.54 -11.68 19.01
CA ALA A 561 4.55 -13.09 19.41
C ALA A 561 4.38 -14.04 18.21
N ALA A 562 3.48 -13.72 17.28
CA ALA A 562 3.28 -14.48 16.05
C ALA A 562 4.52 -14.45 15.13
N GLY A 563 5.18 -13.30 14.99
CA GLY A 563 6.43 -13.17 14.23
C GLY A 563 7.56 -13.99 14.83
N LEU A 564 7.80 -13.87 16.15
CA LEU A 564 8.77 -14.67 16.90
C LEU A 564 8.53 -16.19 16.72
N LEU A 565 7.28 -16.63 16.87
CA LEU A 565 6.94 -18.05 16.71
C LEU A 565 7.09 -18.52 15.25
N SER A 566 6.72 -17.69 14.27
CA SER A 566 6.83 -18.03 12.85
C SER A 566 8.29 -18.15 12.40
N GLY A 567 9.18 -17.23 12.82
CA GLY A 567 10.62 -17.32 12.57
C GLY A 567 11.27 -18.52 13.25
N THR A 568 10.83 -18.86 14.47
CA THR A 568 11.29 -20.07 15.19
C THR A 568 10.88 -21.35 14.47
N ILE A 569 9.63 -21.41 13.98
CA ILE A 569 9.12 -22.58 13.26
C ILE A 569 9.76 -22.71 11.88
N ALA A 570 10.01 -21.60 11.16
CA ALA A 570 10.77 -21.62 9.92
C ALA A 570 12.20 -22.16 10.12
N ALA A 571 12.92 -21.67 11.13
CA ALA A 571 14.26 -22.20 11.47
C ALA A 571 14.23 -23.71 11.80
N PHE A 572 13.19 -24.18 12.50
CA PHE A 572 13.00 -25.61 12.76
C PHE A 572 12.72 -26.43 11.49
N ILE A 573 11.88 -25.92 10.57
CA ILE A 573 11.56 -26.56 9.29
C ILE A 573 12.82 -26.69 8.43
N ASP A 574 13.65 -25.65 8.39
CA ASP A 574 14.87 -25.62 7.58
C ASP A 574 15.92 -26.60 8.11
N ILE A 575 16.28 -26.49 9.39
CA ILE A 575 17.28 -27.36 10.03
C ILE A 575 16.84 -28.85 9.97
N SER A 576 15.55 -29.12 10.21
CA SER A 576 15.03 -30.50 10.19
C SER A 576 14.85 -31.04 8.77
N GLY A 577 14.43 -30.19 7.83
CA GLY A 577 14.19 -30.55 6.44
C GLY A 577 15.48 -30.92 5.72
N ASP A 578 16.53 -30.12 5.89
CA ASP A 578 17.83 -30.37 5.28
C ASP A 578 18.51 -31.60 5.89
N TRP A 579 18.47 -31.78 7.22
CA TRP A 579 18.98 -32.99 7.88
C TRP A 579 18.26 -34.27 7.41
N LEU A 580 16.92 -34.25 7.31
CA LEU A 580 16.16 -35.37 6.76
C LEU A 580 16.42 -35.58 5.26
N GLY A 581 16.67 -34.50 4.50
CA GLY A 581 17.06 -34.56 3.09
C GLY A 581 18.41 -35.25 2.88
N ASP A 582 19.41 -34.89 3.68
CA ASP A 582 20.77 -35.44 3.64
C ASP A 582 20.81 -36.94 3.93
N LEU A 583 19.93 -37.45 4.82
CA LEU A 583 19.78 -38.88 5.13
C LEU A 583 19.50 -39.76 3.90
N LYS A 584 19.02 -39.20 2.77
CA LYS A 584 18.89 -39.94 1.50
C LYS A 584 20.25 -40.31 0.87
N THR A 585 21.33 -39.61 1.25
CA THR A 585 22.66 -39.73 0.63
C THR A 585 23.70 -40.37 1.55
N GLY A 586 23.59 -40.15 2.87
CA GLY A 586 24.51 -40.69 3.87
C GLY A 586 24.14 -40.23 5.28
N TYR A 587 25.07 -40.36 6.23
CA TYR A 587 24.93 -39.80 7.57
C TYR A 587 26.27 -39.31 8.13
N CYS A 588 26.20 -38.37 9.07
CA CYS A 588 27.35 -37.88 9.84
C CYS A 588 27.64 -38.82 11.02
N SER A 589 28.89 -39.19 11.24
CA SER A 589 29.32 -40.04 12.36
C SER A 589 30.60 -39.48 12.99
N ASN A 590 30.87 -39.85 14.24
CA ASN A 590 32.05 -39.38 14.96
C ASN A 590 33.20 -40.37 14.74
N VAL A 591 34.18 -40.02 13.91
CA VAL A 591 35.37 -40.85 13.68
C VAL A 591 36.62 -40.15 14.18
N GLU A 592 36.86 -38.90 13.77
CA GLU A 592 38.02 -38.11 14.24
C GLU A 592 37.68 -36.64 14.59
N GLY A 593 36.52 -36.11 14.19
CA GLY A 593 36.09 -34.73 14.48
C GLY A 593 34.98 -34.59 15.54
N ASP A 594 34.26 -33.46 15.50
CA ASP A 594 33.11 -33.17 16.37
C ASP A 594 31.77 -33.68 15.75
N GLY A 595 31.84 -34.47 14.67
CA GLY A 595 30.71 -34.96 13.90
C GLY A 595 29.70 -35.78 14.72
N ARG A 596 28.39 -35.58 14.48
CA ARG A 596 27.30 -36.28 15.19
C ARG A 596 26.11 -36.51 14.27
N PHE A 597 25.36 -37.58 14.51
CA PHE A 597 24.22 -38.01 13.68
C PHE A 597 23.12 -36.95 13.44
N TYR A 598 22.96 -35.98 14.34
CA TYR A 598 21.98 -34.88 14.19
C TYR A 598 22.49 -33.68 13.36
N LEU A 599 23.75 -33.70 12.91
CA LEU A 599 24.28 -32.70 12.00
C LEU A 599 23.89 -33.06 10.56
N ASN A 600 23.46 -32.05 9.80
CA ASN A 600 23.37 -32.16 8.35
C ASN A 600 24.78 -32.25 7.73
N LYS A 601 24.87 -32.56 6.44
CA LYS A 601 26.12 -32.77 5.70
C LYS A 601 27.01 -31.52 5.70
N ALA A 602 26.40 -30.34 5.54
CA ALA A 602 27.12 -29.05 5.53
C ALA A 602 27.75 -28.71 6.88
N PHE A 603 27.12 -29.08 8.01
CA PHE A 603 27.67 -28.88 9.35
C PHE A 603 28.62 -30.01 9.77
N CYS A 604 28.44 -31.22 9.25
CA CYS A 604 29.37 -32.33 9.43
C CYS A 604 30.75 -32.01 8.81
N CYS A 605 30.75 -31.45 7.60
CA CYS A 605 31.97 -31.11 6.84
C CYS A 605 32.44 -29.66 7.02
N TRP A 606 32.01 -28.98 8.08
CA TRP A 606 32.26 -27.55 8.26
C TRP A 606 33.75 -27.23 8.48
N GLY A 607 34.34 -26.46 7.56
CA GLY A 607 35.73 -25.99 7.65
C GLY A 607 36.71 -26.70 6.71
N TYR A 608 36.29 -27.76 6.02
CA TYR A 608 37.06 -28.35 4.91
C TYR A 608 36.80 -27.59 3.61
N SER A 609 37.83 -27.46 2.76
CA SER A 609 37.73 -26.75 1.47
C SER A 609 37.23 -27.63 0.32
N GLU A 610 37.41 -28.95 0.43
CA GLU A 610 36.91 -29.94 -0.53
C GLU A 610 36.05 -30.97 0.21
N LEU A 611 34.93 -31.39 -0.38
CA LEU A 611 33.96 -32.28 0.25
C LEU A 611 34.50 -33.72 0.38
N SER A 612 35.51 -34.08 -0.43
CA SER A 612 36.28 -35.32 -0.38
C SER A 612 37.20 -35.43 0.84
N GLN A 613 37.54 -34.32 1.50
CA GLN A 613 38.39 -34.29 2.70
C GLN A 613 37.59 -34.56 4.00
N CYS A 614 36.26 -34.60 3.92
CA CYS A 614 35.37 -34.79 5.05
C CYS A 614 35.26 -36.27 5.46
N HIS A 615 36.08 -36.71 6.43
CA HIS A 615 36.10 -38.10 6.89
C HIS A 615 34.93 -38.51 7.80
N ASP A 616 34.31 -37.57 8.52
CA ASP A 616 33.15 -37.83 9.41
C ASP A 616 31.82 -38.05 8.64
N TRP A 617 31.76 -37.81 7.32
CA TRP A 617 30.57 -38.06 6.50
C TRP A 617 30.62 -39.42 5.78
N HIS A 618 29.59 -40.24 5.94
CA HIS A 618 29.53 -41.59 5.34
C HIS A 618 28.35 -41.74 4.38
N PRO A 619 28.61 -41.81 3.06
CA PRO A 619 27.64 -42.30 2.08
C PRO A 619 27.20 -43.73 2.38
N TRP A 620 25.95 -44.08 2.04
CA TRP A 620 25.37 -45.42 2.31
C TRP A 620 26.14 -46.59 1.68
N SER A 621 26.84 -46.33 0.58
CA SER A 621 27.76 -47.24 -0.09
C SER A 621 28.98 -47.61 0.77
N ASN A 622 29.65 -46.60 1.33
CA ASN A 622 30.77 -46.77 2.27
C ASN A 622 30.32 -47.41 3.59
N ALA A 623 29.14 -47.03 4.10
CA ALA A 623 28.56 -47.60 5.32
C ALA A 623 28.25 -49.11 5.20
N LEU A 624 28.09 -49.64 3.98
CA LEU A 624 27.91 -51.06 3.69
C LEU A 624 29.18 -51.76 3.18
N GLY A 625 30.33 -51.07 3.12
CA GLY A 625 31.61 -51.64 2.71
C GLY A 625 31.72 -51.99 1.22
N ILE A 626 30.94 -51.34 0.35
CA ILE A 626 30.85 -51.67 -1.08
C ILE A 626 31.69 -50.67 -1.89
N HIS A 627 32.97 -51.00 -2.10
CA HIS A 627 33.97 -50.15 -2.78
C HIS A 627 34.00 -50.30 -4.32
N SER A 628 32.91 -50.75 -4.94
CA SER A 628 32.80 -50.86 -6.40
C SER A 628 31.93 -49.74 -6.94
N GLU A 629 32.44 -48.91 -7.86
CA GLU A 629 31.74 -47.78 -8.52
C GLU A 629 30.26 -48.08 -8.83
N VAL A 630 30.01 -49.18 -9.56
CA VAL A 630 28.66 -49.58 -9.97
C VAL A 630 27.82 -50.06 -8.78
N GLY A 631 28.44 -50.72 -7.81
CA GLY A 631 27.78 -51.13 -6.57
C GLY A 631 27.37 -49.93 -5.70
N SER A 632 28.28 -48.94 -5.57
CA SER A 632 28.07 -47.68 -4.86
C SER A 632 26.84 -46.95 -5.39
N TRP A 633 26.82 -46.73 -6.71
CA TRP A 633 25.73 -46.04 -7.40
C TRP A 633 24.38 -46.77 -7.24
N ILE A 634 24.35 -48.10 -7.33
CA ILE A 634 23.11 -48.90 -7.15
C ILE A 634 22.63 -48.84 -5.70
N VAL A 635 23.53 -48.95 -4.72
CA VAL A 635 23.19 -48.89 -3.28
C VAL A 635 22.63 -47.53 -2.92
N GLU A 636 23.34 -46.45 -3.27
CA GLU A 636 22.89 -45.07 -3.05
C GLU A 636 21.53 -44.79 -3.72
N TYR A 637 21.30 -45.30 -4.93
CA TYR A 637 20.01 -45.18 -5.61
C TYR A 637 18.88 -45.85 -4.84
N ILE A 638 19.09 -47.07 -4.33
CA ILE A 638 18.09 -47.80 -3.53
C ILE A 638 17.78 -47.04 -2.24
N PHE A 639 18.79 -46.57 -1.50
CA PHE A 639 18.56 -45.78 -0.27
C PHE A 639 17.85 -44.46 -0.56
N PHE A 640 18.22 -43.74 -1.62
CA PHE A 640 17.57 -42.51 -2.03
C PHE A 640 16.07 -42.74 -2.31
N VAL A 641 15.71 -43.79 -3.06
CA VAL A 641 14.31 -44.13 -3.36
C VAL A 641 13.55 -44.57 -2.11
N VAL A 642 14.13 -45.42 -1.25
CA VAL A 642 13.49 -45.93 -0.03
C VAL A 642 13.21 -44.80 0.97
N PHE A 643 14.19 -43.94 1.25
CA PHE A 643 13.99 -42.80 2.16
C PHE A 643 12.99 -41.78 1.61
N SER A 644 13.04 -41.49 0.29
CA SER A 644 12.08 -40.58 -0.35
C SER A 644 10.64 -41.06 -0.15
N ILE A 645 10.37 -42.35 -0.42
CA ILE A 645 9.06 -42.98 -0.24
C ILE A 645 8.65 -42.99 1.24
N LEU A 646 9.57 -43.32 2.15
CA LEU A 646 9.30 -43.34 3.60
C LEU A 646 8.84 -41.97 4.10
N PHE A 647 9.57 -40.90 3.78
CA PHE A 647 9.21 -39.54 4.21
C PHE A 647 7.88 -39.08 3.61
N ALA A 648 7.64 -39.30 2.31
CA ALA A 648 6.37 -38.94 1.68
C ALA A 648 5.17 -39.73 2.25
N ALA A 649 5.35 -41.01 2.57
CA ALA A 649 4.34 -41.82 3.25
C ALA A 649 4.05 -41.28 4.66
N CYS A 650 5.07 -40.98 5.46
CA CYS A 650 4.92 -40.36 6.78
C CYS A 650 4.18 -39.02 6.70
N ALA A 651 4.53 -38.14 5.75
CA ALA A 651 3.84 -36.87 5.53
C ALA A 651 2.35 -37.05 5.23
N SER A 652 2.00 -37.99 4.33
CA SER A 652 0.60 -38.23 3.95
C SER A 652 -0.22 -38.90 5.06
N ILE A 653 0.38 -39.82 5.83
CA ILE A 653 -0.26 -40.43 7.00
C ILE A 653 -0.56 -39.38 8.07
N LEU A 654 0.41 -38.50 8.40
CA LEU A 654 0.20 -37.42 9.38
C LEU A 654 -0.95 -36.49 8.99
N VAL A 655 -1.05 -36.10 7.71
CA VAL A 655 -2.16 -35.29 7.21
C VAL A 655 -3.49 -36.06 7.24
N ARG A 656 -3.51 -37.35 6.90
CA ARG A 656 -4.74 -38.15 6.86
C ARG A 656 -5.32 -38.41 8.24
N GLU A 657 -4.52 -38.84 9.21
CA GLU A 657 -5.00 -39.28 10.53
C GLU A 657 -5.33 -38.12 11.48
N TYR A 658 -4.57 -37.02 11.44
CA TYR A 658 -4.65 -35.97 12.48
C TYR A 658 -5.29 -34.65 12.02
N SER A 659 -5.03 -34.17 10.80
CA SER A 659 -5.67 -32.96 10.28
C SER A 659 -5.60 -32.88 8.76
N THR A 660 -6.71 -33.25 8.10
CA THR A 660 -6.87 -33.19 6.64
C THR A 660 -6.77 -31.76 6.08
N TYR A 661 -6.94 -30.75 6.94
CA TYR A 661 -6.73 -29.33 6.63
C TYR A 661 -5.24 -28.92 6.51
N ALA A 662 -4.30 -29.80 6.84
CA ALA A 662 -2.87 -29.52 6.72
C ALA A 662 -2.34 -29.65 5.26
N LYS A 663 -3.08 -30.30 4.36
CA LYS A 663 -2.72 -30.51 2.93
C LYS A 663 -2.44 -29.19 2.18
N HIS A 664 -1.79 -29.32 1.02
CA HIS A 664 -1.51 -28.22 0.07
C HIS A 664 -0.84 -26.99 0.70
N SER A 665 -0.90 -25.87 0.00
CA SER A 665 -0.28 -24.61 0.45
C SER A 665 -1.07 -23.94 1.58
N GLY A 666 -2.41 -24.04 1.59
CA GLY A 666 -3.27 -23.24 2.48
C GLY A 666 -3.52 -21.80 2.01
N ILE A 667 -2.90 -21.34 0.91
CA ILE A 667 -3.06 -19.98 0.38
C ILE A 667 -4.46 -19.74 -0.20
N ALA A 668 -5.01 -20.71 -0.94
CA ALA A 668 -6.37 -20.63 -1.49
C ALA A 668 -7.42 -20.54 -0.37
N GLU A 669 -7.22 -21.30 0.69
CA GLU A 669 -8.05 -21.36 1.88
C GLU A 669 -7.91 -20.08 2.73
N VAL A 670 -6.69 -19.53 2.91
CA VAL A 670 -6.46 -18.22 3.56
C VAL A 670 -7.07 -17.07 2.75
N LYS A 671 -6.93 -17.06 1.40
CA LYS A 671 -7.58 -16.10 0.50
C LYS A 671 -9.12 -16.20 0.61
N THR A 672 -9.66 -17.39 0.80
CA THR A 672 -11.10 -17.62 1.04
C THR A 672 -11.55 -17.09 2.42
N VAL A 673 -10.74 -17.27 3.47
CA VAL A 673 -11.02 -16.74 4.82
C VAL A 673 -10.98 -15.21 4.85
N LEU A 674 -9.94 -14.59 4.26
CA LEU A 674 -9.84 -13.13 4.12
C LEU A 674 -10.90 -12.57 3.14
N GLY A 675 -11.34 -13.40 2.18
CA GLY A 675 -12.53 -13.20 1.34
C GLY A 675 -13.87 -13.23 2.11
N GLY A 676 -13.85 -13.49 3.41
CA GLY A 676 -15.00 -13.36 4.30
C GLY A 676 -15.78 -14.65 4.56
N PHE A 677 -15.15 -15.82 4.54
CA PHE A 677 -15.78 -17.09 4.92
C PHE A 677 -15.09 -17.75 6.13
N VAL A 678 -15.87 -18.23 7.09
CA VAL A 678 -15.32 -18.96 8.24
C VAL A 678 -15.12 -20.42 7.86
N ILE A 679 -13.89 -20.93 8.02
CA ILE A 679 -13.56 -22.36 7.90
C ILE A 679 -13.10 -22.84 9.28
N ARG A 680 -13.93 -23.65 9.96
CA ARG A 680 -13.63 -24.15 11.31
C ARG A 680 -12.47 -25.16 11.25
N ARG A 681 -11.69 -25.23 12.35
CA ARG A 681 -10.50 -26.09 12.54
C ARG A 681 -9.30 -25.85 11.59
N PHE A 682 -9.48 -25.19 10.44
CA PHE A 682 -8.40 -24.88 9.48
C PHE A 682 -7.20 -24.17 10.13
N LEU A 683 -7.43 -23.07 10.84
CA LEU A 683 -6.39 -22.33 11.58
C LEU A 683 -6.08 -22.93 12.99
N GLY A 684 -6.33 -24.23 13.18
CA GLY A 684 -6.20 -24.91 14.47
C GLY A 684 -4.76 -25.24 14.88
N GLY A 685 -4.50 -25.32 16.19
CA GLY A 685 -3.18 -25.69 16.72
C GLY A 685 -2.72 -27.12 16.34
N TRP A 686 -3.67 -28.05 16.16
CA TRP A 686 -3.39 -29.36 15.58
C TRP A 686 -2.96 -29.26 14.11
N THR A 687 -3.62 -28.40 13.32
CA THR A 687 -3.23 -28.14 11.93
C THR A 687 -1.86 -27.48 11.84
N LEU A 688 -1.52 -26.57 12.76
CA LEU A 688 -0.16 -26.00 12.90
C LEU A 688 0.89 -27.09 13.11
N LEU A 689 0.71 -27.95 14.13
CA LEU A 689 1.64 -29.03 14.45
C LEU A 689 1.84 -29.99 13.27
N ILE A 690 0.74 -30.48 12.69
CA ILE A 690 0.75 -31.47 11.61
C ILE A 690 1.28 -30.88 10.30
N LYS A 691 0.98 -29.61 9.99
CA LYS A 691 1.51 -28.95 8.78
C LYS A 691 3.01 -28.69 8.91
N THR A 692 3.49 -28.27 10.07
CA THR A 692 4.95 -28.11 10.33
C THR A 692 5.69 -29.44 10.18
N LEU A 693 5.28 -30.49 10.90
CA LEU A 693 5.97 -31.80 10.85
C LEU A 693 5.84 -32.47 9.47
N GLY A 694 4.64 -32.43 8.88
CA GLY A 694 4.40 -32.99 7.55
C GLY A 694 5.19 -32.26 6.45
N LEU A 695 5.51 -30.98 6.62
CA LEU A 695 6.31 -30.20 5.67
C LEU A 695 7.79 -30.59 5.70
N CYS A 696 8.37 -30.83 6.88
CA CYS A 696 9.75 -31.33 7.00
C CYS A 696 9.91 -32.63 6.21
N PHE A 697 9.00 -33.59 6.38
CA PHE A 697 9.00 -34.85 5.63
C PHE A 697 8.69 -34.68 4.14
N ALA A 698 7.77 -33.77 3.77
CA ALA A 698 7.45 -33.49 2.37
C ALA A 698 8.65 -32.90 1.62
N VAL A 699 9.37 -31.94 2.21
CA VAL A 699 10.59 -31.36 1.62
C VAL A 699 11.70 -32.42 1.54
N ALA A 700 11.94 -33.14 2.64
CA ALA A 700 12.96 -34.20 2.68
C ALA A 700 12.73 -35.30 1.64
N SER A 701 11.48 -35.59 1.26
CA SER A 701 11.14 -36.60 0.24
C SER A 701 11.74 -36.34 -1.15
N GLY A 702 12.18 -35.11 -1.45
CA GLY A 702 12.69 -34.76 -2.79
C GLY A 702 11.62 -34.69 -3.89
N LEU A 703 10.34 -34.64 -3.52
CA LEU A 703 9.25 -34.25 -4.42
C LEU A 703 9.43 -32.81 -4.93
N TRP A 704 8.85 -32.50 -6.09
CA TRP A 704 8.87 -31.16 -6.68
C TRP A 704 7.87 -30.22 -5.99
N LEU A 705 8.18 -29.85 -4.74
CA LEU A 705 7.40 -28.96 -3.88
C LEU A 705 8.31 -27.98 -3.11
N GLY A 706 7.72 -26.90 -2.58
CA GLY A 706 8.40 -25.91 -1.73
C GLY A 706 7.69 -25.68 -0.39
N LYS A 707 8.45 -25.21 0.61
CA LYS A 707 7.97 -24.83 1.95
C LYS A 707 7.27 -23.47 2.00
N GLU A 708 7.59 -22.59 1.04
CA GLU A 708 7.26 -21.15 1.08
C GLU A 708 5.75 -20.86 1.16
N GLY A 709 4.96 -21.59 0.36
CA GLY A 709 3.51 -21.45 0.37
C GLY A 709 2.84 -21.92 1.67
N PRO A 710 3.17 -23.13 2.18
CA PRO A 710 2.77 -23.61 3.50
C PRO A 710 3.15 -22.68 4.67
N LEU A 711 4.30 -21.98 4.62
CA LEU A 711 4.74 -21.06 5.68
C LEU A 711 3.74 -19.89 5.91
N VAL A 712 3.03 -19.45 4.88
CA VAL A 712 1.95 -18.44 4.99
C VAL A 712 0.82 -18.93 5.90
N HIS A 713 0.39 -20.18 5.73
CA HIS A 713 -0.66 -20.79 6.55
C HIS A 713 -0.17 -21.08 7.97
N VAL A 714 1.08 -21.54 8.13
CA VAL A 714 1.74 -21.71 9.43
C VAL A 714 1.74 -20.40 10.23
N ALA A 715 2.13 -19.28 9.62
CA ALA A 715 2.15 -17.98 10.31
C ALA A 715 0.74 -17.49 10.72
N CYS A 716 -0.28 -17.68 9.87
CA CYS A 716 -1.68 -17.40 10.23
C CYS A 716 -2.16 -18.25 11.42
N CYS A 717 -1.74 -19.53 11.48
CA CYS A 717 -2.02 -20.40 12.62
C CYS A 717 -1.27 -19.97 13.90
N CYS A 718 -0.03 -19.48 13.79
CA CYS A 718 0.73 -18.90 14.91
C CYS A 718 0.00 -17.68 15.49
N ALA A 719 -0.52 -16.78 14.64
CA ALA A 719 -1.32 -15.66 15.09
C ALA A 719 -2.64 -16.10 15.75
N ASN A 720 -3.32 -17.11 15.21
CA ASN A 720 -4.54 -17.66 15.82
C ASN A 720 -4.28 -18.28 17.21
N LEU A 721 -3.10 -18.85 17.45
CA LEU A 721 -2.72 -19.37 18.76
C LEU A 721 -2.66 -18.26 19.82
N PHE A 722 -2.04 -17.12 19.50
CA PHE A 722 -1.95 -15.98 20.42
C PHE A 722 -3.26 -15.18 20.53
N MET A 723 -4.07 -15.08 19.47
CA MET A 723 -5.37 -14.40 19.53
C MET A 723 -6.33 -15.03 20.55
N LYS A 724 -6.23 -16.35 20.81
CA LYS A 724 -7.04 -17.02 21.84
C LYS A 724 -6.77 -16.54 23.27
N LEU A 725 -5.65 -15.86 23.52
CA LEU A 725 -5.34 -15.24 24.81
C LEU A 725 -6.10 -13.92 25.04
N PHE A 726 -6.70 -13.35 23.99
CA PHE A 726 -7.35 -12.03 24.01
C PHE A 726 -8.78 -12.11 23.46
N SER A 727 -9.76 -12.27 24.36
CA SER A 727 -11.20 -12.32 24.03
C SER A 727 -11.65 -11.14 23.16
N ASN A 728 -11.22 -9.92 23.48
CA ASN A 728 -11.50 -8.67 22.72
C ASN A 728 -11.10 -8.73 21.23
N VAL A 729 -10.19 -9.63 20.86
CA VAL A 729 -9.71 -9.85 19.50
C VAL A 729 -10.34 -11.11 18.92
N ASN A 730 -10.39 -12.20 19.69
CA ASN A 730 -11.02 -13.45 19.25
C ASN A 730 -12.55 -13.37 19.07
N GLY A 731 -13.21 -12.37 19.66
CA GLY A 731 -14.64 -12.09 19.51
C GLY A 731 -15.00 -11.11 18.37
N ASN A 732 -14.06 -10.71 17.51
CA ASN A 732 -14.29 -9.79 16.40
C ASN A 732 -13.57 -10.27 15.12
N GLU A 733 -14.32 -10.64 14.08
CA GLU A 733 -13.74 -11.18 12.84
C GLU A 733 -13.04 -10.11 12.00
N ALA A 734 -13.44 -8.84 12.09
CA ALA A 734 -12.73 -7.74 11.42
C ALA A 734 -11.32 -7.52 12.02
N ARG A 735 -11.17 -7.60 13.36
CA ARG A 735 -9.85 -7.54 14.01
C ARG A 735 -8.99 -8.77 13.68
N LYS A 736 -9.59 -9.96 13.57
CA LYS A 736 -8.89 -11.17 13.10
C LYS A 736 -8.38 -11.01 11.67
N ARG A 737 -9.18 -10.42 10.76
CA ARG A 737 -8.77 -10.15 9.37
C ARG A 737 -7.50 -9.30 9.31
N GLU A 738 -7.43 -8.19 10.06
CA GLU A 738 -6.22 -7.36 10.13
C GLU A 738 -4.99 -8.19 10.55
N ILE A 739 -5.14 -9.01 11.60
CA ILE A 739 -4.06 -9.83 12.16
C ILE A 739 -3.64 -10.97 11.22
N PHE A 740 -4.57 -11.63 10.54
CA PHE A 740 -4.26 -12.69 9.58
C PHE A 740 -3.55 -12.14 8.34
N SER A 741 -3.92 -10.95 7.85
CA SER A 741 -3.18 -10.29 6.77
C SER A 741 -1.73 -9.99 7.17
N ALA A 742 -1.52 -9.47 8.38
CA ALA A 742 -0.19 -9.18 8.92
C ALA A 742 0.65 -10.44 9.23
N ALA A 743 0.02 -11.51 9.70
CA ALA A 743 0.67 -12.80 9.91
C ALA A 743 1.07 -13.47 8.58
N ALA A 744 0.24 -13.37 7.55
CA ALA A 744 0.55 -13.91 6.23
C ALA A 744 1.79 -13.24 5.60
N ALA A 745 1.94 -11.92 5.78
CA ALA A 745 3.14 -11.18 5.38
C ALA A 745 4.41 -11.71 6.09
N ALA A 746 4.31 -12.04 7.38
CA ALA A 746 5.40 -12.64 8.12
C ALA A 746 5.76 -14.06 7.63
N GLY A 747 4.79 -14.85 7.17
CA GLY A 747 5.03 -16.15 6.54
C GLY A 747 5.86 -16.07 5.25
N ILE A 748 5.61 -15.06 4.41
CA ILE A 748 6.41 -14.78 3.21
C ILE A 748 7.80 -14.21 3.58
N SER A 749 7.85 -13.35 4.61
CA SER A 749 9.10 -12.78 5.12
C SER A 749 10.12 -13.84 5.54
N VAL A 750 9.68 -14.90 6.25
CA VAL A 750 10.57 -16.02 6.63
C VAL A 750 10.85 -17.01 5.50
N ALA A 751 9.99 -17.05 4.48
CA ALA A 751 10.13 -17.95 3.33
C ALA A 751 11.21 -17.47 2.33
N PHE A 752 11.28 -16.15 2.09
CA PHE A 752 12.21 -15.55 1.12
C PHE A 752 13.25 -14.61 1.75
N GLY A 753 13.21 -14.38 3.07
CA GLY A 753 14.03 -13.35 3.71
C GLY A 753 13.66 -11.92 3.27
N SER A 754 12.40 -11.72 2.85
CA SER A 754 11.92 -10.53 2.13
C SER A 754 10.74 -9.87 2.89
N PRO A 755 11.01 -8.93 3.81
CA PRO A 755 9.96 -8.32 4.63
C PRO A 755 9.04 -7.40 3.83
N ILE A 756 9.58 -6.57 2.92
CA ILE A 756 8.76 -5.65 2.12
C ILE A 756 7.98 -6.43 1.07
N GLY A 757 8.63 -7.39 0.41
CA GLY A 757 7.97 -8.32 -0.51
C GLY A 757 6.86 -9.14 0.16
N GLY A 758 7.01 -9.49 1.44
CA GLY A 758 5.96 -10.15 2.23
C GLY A 758 4.74 -9.28 2.52
N VAL A 759 4.92 -7.99 2.82
CA VAL A 759 3.79 -7.05 2.99
C VAL A 759 3.03 -6.88 1.68
N LEU A 760 3.76 -6.67 0.58
CA LEU A 760 3.18 -6.53 -0.76
C LEU A 760 2.45 -7.80 -1.19
N PHE A 761 2.99 -9.00 -0.91
CA PHE A 761 2.30 -10.26 -1.17
C PHE A 761 0.92 -10.31 -0.52
N SER A 762 0.80 -9.90 0.75
CA SER A 762 -0.47 -9.96 1.48
C SER A 762 -1.51 -8.99 0.90
N LEU A 763 -1.06 -7.83 0.42
CA LEU A 763 -1.90 -6.84 -0.27
C LEU A 763 -2.31 -7.35 -1.67
N GLU A 764 -1.37 -7.84 -2.47
CA GLU A 764 -1.58 -8.22 -3.87
C GLU A 764 -2.34 -9.55 -4.06
N GLN A 765 -2.19 -10.53 -3.16
CA GLN A 765 -2.73 -11.88 -3.34
C GLN A 765 -3.83 -12.28 -2.34
N LEU A 766 -3.81 -11.74 -1.12
CA LEU A 766 -4.62 -12.28 -0.01
C LEU A 766 -5.76 -11.36 0.44
N SER A 767 -5.55 -10.04 0.46
CA SER A 767 -6.51 -9.09 1.05
C SER A 767 -6.88 -7.93 0.11
N TYR A 768 -8.05 -8.04 -0.50
CA TYR A 768 -8.70 -6.98 -1.30
C TYR A 768 -9.02 -5.68 -0.52
N TYR A 769 -8.91 -5.70 0.80
CA TYR A 769 -9.07 -4.55 1.69
C TYR A 769 -7.98 -4.62 2.75
N PHE A 770 -7.15 -3.59 2.82
CA PHE A 770 -5.89 -3.58 3.56
C PHE A 770 -5.55 -2.16 4.05
N PRO A 771 -6.01 -1.76 5.26
CA PRO A 771 -5.78 -0.42 5.82
C PRO A 771 -4.30 -0.11 6.05
N ASP A 772 -3.91 1.16 6.05
CA ASP A 772 -2.51 1.59 6.28
C ASP A 772 -1.98 1.18 7.66
N LYS A 773 -2.86 1.20 8.67
CA LYS A 773 -2.60 0.62 10.00
C LYS A 773 -2.20 -0.86 9.89
N THR A 774 -2.91 -1.63 9.07
CA THR A 774 -2.61 -3.04 8.81
C THR A 774 -1.35 -3.21 7.98
N MET A 775 -1.05 -2.30 7.03
CA MET A 775 0.21 -2.27 6.29
C MET A 775 1.43 -2.15 7.23
N TRP A 776 1.40 -1.19 8.16
CA TRP A 776 2.49 -1.01 9.14
C TRP A 776 2.58 -2.19 10.13
N GLN A 777 1.44 -2.73 10.55
CA GLN A 777 1.37 -3.95 11.37
C GLN A 777 1.96 -5.18 10.66
N SER A 778 1.68 -5.35 9.38
CA SER A 778 2.27 -6.39 8.52
C SER A 778 3.78 -6.24 8.43
N PHE A 779 4.28 -5.03 8.19
CA PHE A 779 5.72 -4.76 8.10
C PHE A 779 6.45 -5.10 9.40
N VAL A 780 5.94 -4.66 10.56
CA VAL A 780 6.55 -4.97 11.86
C VAL A 780 6.50 -6.48 12.15
N CYS A 781 5.39 -7.16 11.85
CA CYS A 781 5.29 -8.62 12.03
C CYS A 781 6.30 -9.37 11.14
N ALA A 782 6.44 -8.94 9.88
CA ALA A 782 7.39 -9.47 8.91
C ALA A 782 8.85 -9.24 9.31
N MET A 783 9.19 -8.04 9.78
CA MET A 783 10.54 -7.70 10.28
C MET A 783 10.90 -8.51 11.52
N VAL A 784 9.99 -8.65 12.49
CA VAL A 784 10.22 -9.48 13.70
C VAL A 784 10.47 -10.94 13.31
N ALA A 785 9.71 -11.48 12.36
CA ALA A 785 9.89 -12.86 11.91
C ALA A 785 11.24 -13.09 11.19
N ALA A 786 11.64 -12.18 10.30
CA ALA A 786 12.93 -12.23 9.61
C ALA A 786 14.11 -12.07 10.58
N VAL A 787 14.08 -11.10 11.50
CA VAL A 787 15.12 -10.92 12.53
C VAL A 787 15.21 -12.13 13.45
N THR A 788 14.09 -12.80 13.73
CA THR A 788 14.09 -14.06 14.51
C THR A 788 14.79 -15.18 13.75
N LEU A 789 14.47 -15.36 12.46
CA LEU A 789 15.14 -16.35 11.60
C LEU A 789 16.65 -16.07 11.50
N GLN A 790 17.04 -14.80 11.35
CA GLN A 790 18.44 -14.37 11.36
C GLN A 790 19.14 -14.67 12.69
N GLY A 791 18.44 -14.50 13.81
CA GLY A 791 18.95 -14.81 15.16
C GLY A 791 19.18 -16.30 15.41
N PHE A 792 18.39 -17.18 14.77
CA PHE A 792 18.67 -18.63 14.74
C PHE A 792 19.79 -19.00 13.74
N ASN A 793 19.99 -18.20 12.69
CA ASN A 793 21.01 -18.38 11.64
C ASN A 793 21.09 -19.84 11.15
N PRO A 794 19.99 -20.41 10.59
CA PRO A 794 19.85 -21.84 10.37
C PRO A 794 20.94 -22.44 9.46
N PHE A 795 21.49 -21.65 8.53
CA PHE A 795 22.56 -22.06 7.61
C PHE A 795 23.98 -21.69 8.08
N ARG A 796 24.11 -20.99 9.22
CA ARG A 796 25.35 -20.34 9.73
C ARG A 796 26.01 -19.30 8.82
N THR A 797 25.50 -19.06 7.61
CA THR A 797 26.03 -18.08 6.64
C THR A 797 25.70 -16.62 6.97
N GLY A 798 24.77 -16.35 7.89
CA GLY A 798 24.26 -15.00 8.18
C GLY A 798 23.24 -14.46 7.16
N LYS A 799 23.05 -15.17 6.04
CA LYS A 799 21.97 -14.92 5.06
C LYS A 799 20.63 -15.39 5.63
N LEU A 800 19.53 -14.75 5.21
CA LEU A 800 18.18 -15.11 5.67
C LEU A 800 17.68 -16.41 5.02
N VAL A 801 18.01 -16.62 3.74
CA VAL A 801 17.68 -17.83 2.98
C VAL A 801 18.88 -18.29 2.17
N LEU A 802 18.97 -19.60 1.92
CA LEU A 802 20.11 -20.23 1.26
C LEU A 802 20.42 -19.63 -0.13
N TYR A 803 19.38 -19.34 -0.92
CA TYR A 803 19.48 -18.85 -2.30
C TYR A 803 19.59 -17.32 -2.44
N GLN A 804 19.86 -16.60 -1.35
CA GLN A 804 20.18 -15.17 -1.38
C GLN A 804 21.57 -14.95 -2.01
N VAL A 805 21.66 -14.16 -3.07
CA VAL A 805 22.89 -13.88 -3.84
C VAL A 805 23.10 -12.36 -3.96
N THR A 806 24.26 -11.90 -4.41
CA THR A 806 24.56 -10.46 -4.52
C THR A 806 25.33 -10.17 -5.80
N TYR A 807 24.79 -9.30 -6.66
CA TYR A 807 25.45 -8.88 -7.91
C TYR A 807 26.02 -7.48 -7.79
N HIS A 808 27.21 -7.31 -8.35
CA HIS A 808 27.89 -6.01 -8.43
C HIS A 808 27.90 -5.42 -9.86
N SER A 809 27.72 -6.26 -10.88
CA SER A 809 27.66 -5.86 -12.30
C SER A 809 26.29 -5.30 -12.70
N GLY A 810 26.28 -4.25 -13.51
CA GLY A 810 25.08 -3.75 -14.19
C GLY A 810 24.68 -4.61 -15.39
N TRP A 811 23.51 -4.33 -15.98
CA TRP A 811 23.04 -4.96 -17.22
C TRP A 811 23.24 -4.02 -18.42
N HIS A 812 23.33 -4.60 -19.62
CA HIS A 812 23.52 -3.85 -20.87
C HIS A 812 22.23 -3.74 -21.68
N ASN A 813 22.04 -2.62 -22.39
CA ASN A 813 20.81 -2.33 -23.16
C ASN A 813 20.37 -3.42 -24.15
N PHE A 814 21.28 -4.27 -24.66
CA PHE A 814 20.92 -5.36 -25.56
C PHE A 814 20.23 -6.53 -24.85
N GLU A 815 20.47 -6.72 -23.55
CA GLU A 815 19.96 -7.84 -22.76
C GLU A 815 18.46 -7.75 -22.52
N ILE A 816 17.85 -6.57 -22.70
CA ILE A 816 16.41 -6.38 -22.61
C ILE A 816 15.62 -7.28 -23.59
N VAL A 817 16.23 -7.67 -24.71
CA VAL A 817 15.62 -8.57 -25.70
C VAL A 817 15.53 -10.02 -25.19
N PRO A 818 16.61 -10.69 -24.76
CA PRO A 818 16.49 -12.00 -24.13
C PRO A 818 15.77 -11.96 -22.77
N PHE A 819 15.80 -10.85 -22.00
CA PHE A 819 14.97 -10.71 -20.80
C PHE A 819 13.47 -10.68 -21.13
N ALA A 820 13.06 -9.97 -22.20
CA ALA A 820 11.68 -10.01 -22.69
C ALA A 820 11.29 -11.41 -23.18
N PHE A 821 12.20 -12.13 -23.84
CA PHE A 821 12.00 -13.53 -24.24
C PHE A 821 11.82 -14.48 -23.05
N LEU A 822 12.57 -14.28 -21.94
CA LEU A 822 12.33 -15.00 -20.69
C LEU A 822 10.92 -14.70 -20.12
N GLY A 823 10.45 -13.46 -20.21
CA GLY A 823 9.07 -13.09 -19.90
C GLY A 823 8.04 -13.89 -20.71
N ILE A 824 8.24 -13.99 -22.02
CA ILE A 824 7.41 -14.80 -22.93
C ILE A 824 7.40 -16.27 -22.50
N LEU A 825 8.58 -16.88 -22.28
CA LEU A 825 8.69 -18.27 -21.84
C LEU A 825 8.01 -18.51 -20.48
N GLY A 826 8.12 -17.58 -19.54
CA GLY A 826 7.47 -17.65 -18.24
C GLY A 826 5.94 -17.67 -18.34
N GLY A 827 5.37 -16.82 -19.20
CA GLY A 827 3.92 -16.79 -19.42
C GLY A 827 3.39 -18.05 -20.10
N LEU A 828 4.10 -18.54 -21.12
CA LEU A 828 3.78 -19.79 -21.81
C LEU A 828 3.85 -21.00 -20.87
N PHE A 829 4.94 -21.13 -20.10
CA PHE A 829 5.08 -22.16 -19.05
C PHE A 829 3.91 -22.07 -18.07
N GLY A 830 3.65 -20.88 -17.54
CA GLY A 830 2.66 -20.67 -16.49
C GLY A 830 1.23 -21.02 -16.92
N GLY A 831 0.78 -20.51 -18.06
CA GLY A 831 -0.54 -20.81 -18.61
C GLY A 831 -0.73 -22.30 -18.94
N PHE A 832 0.29 -22.95 -19.51
CA PHE A 832 0.26 -24.39 -19.77
C PHE A 832 0.30 -25.22 -18.48
N PHE A 833 1.11 -24.82 -17.49
CA PHE A 833 1.24 -25.50 -16.20
C PHE A 833 -0.08 -25.49 -15.43
N ILE A 834 -0.80 -24.36 -15.41
CA ILE A 834 -2.12 -24.27 -14.77
C ILE A 834 -3.10 -25.23 -15.46
N LYS A 835 -3.21 -25.22 -16.80
CA LYS A 835 -4.09 -26.15 -17.53
C LYS A 835 -3.71 -27.63 -17.32
N LEU A 836 -2.42 -27.96 -17.30
CA LEU A 836 -1.93 -29.30 -16.99
C LEU A 836 -2.31 -29.74 -15.57
N ASN A 837 -2.09 -28.88 -14.56
CA ASN A 837 -2.41 -29.21 -13.17
C ASN A 837 -3.92 -29.34 -12.92
N MET A 838 -4.74 -28.51 -13.58
CA MET A 838 -6.20 -28.62 -13.51
C MET A 838 -6.71 -29.91 -14.17
N SER A 839 -6.21 -30.28 -15.34
CA SER A 839 -6.54 -31.54 -16.00
C SER A 839 -6.15 -32.77 -15.14
N ILE A 840 -5.00 -32.72 -14.47
CA ILE A 840 -4.58 -33.75 -13.50
C ILE A 840 -5.51 -33.78 -12.26
N ALA A 841 -5.95 -32.62 -11.77
CA ALA A 841 -6.87 -32.53 -10.62
C ALA A 841 -8.28 -33.06 -10.96
N GLU A 842 -8.77 -32.81 -12.17
CA GLU A 842 -10.05 -33.36 -12.65
C GLU A 842 -9.95 -34.88 -12.89
N TRP A 843 -8.89 -35.35 -13.54
CA TRP A 843 -8.61 -36.79 -13.71
C TRP A 843 -8.52 -37.52 -12.35
N ARG A 844 -7.93 -36.88 -11.33
CA ARG A 844 -7.92 -37.37 -9.93
C ARG A 844 -9.33 -37.51 -9.34
N LYS A 845 -10.24 -36.60 -9.66
CA LYS A 845 -11.65 -36.62 -9.21
C LYS A 845 -12.47 -37.72 -9.91
N ASN A 846 -12.21 -37.92 -11.21
CA ASN A 846 -13.03 -38.79 -12.06
C ASN A 846 -12.52 -40.26 -12.13
N ARG A 847 -11.26 -40.55 -11.75
CA ARG A 847 -10.71 -41.93 -11.84
C ARG A 847 -11.30 -42.89 -10.80
N THR A 848 -11.60 -44.12 -11.21
CA THR A 848 -12.16 -45.17 -10.34
C THR A 848 -11.11 -46.07 -9.68
N TYR A 849 -9.87 -46.06 -10.19
CA TYR A 849 -8.73 -46.83 -9.69
C TYR A 849 -7.76 -45.97 -8.85
N LEU A 850 -6.86 -46.61 -8.09
CA LEU A 850 -5.98 -45.94 -7.12
C LEU A 850 -6.77 -45.05 -6.12
N LYS A 851 -7.81 -45.63 -5.52
CA LYS A 851 -8.57 -45.03 -4.42
C LYS A 851 -7.79 -45.10 -3.11
N GLY A 852 -6.86 -44.17 -2.92
CA GLY A 852 -6.14 -43.99 -1.66
C GLY A 852 -5.13 -42.83 -1.73
N PRO A 853 -5.17 -41.87 -0.79
CA PRO A 853 -4.28 -40.70 -0.87
C PRO A 853 -2.81 -41.07 -0.60
N VAL A 854 -2.57 -41.92 0.41
CA VAL A 854 -1.22 -42.38 0.76
C VAL A 854 -0.60 -43.22 -0.37
N THR A 855 -1.40 -44.08 -1.03
CA THR A 855 -0.92 -44.92 -2.14
C THR A 855 -0.63 -44.11 -3.40
N GLU A 856 -1.38 -43.03 -3.67
CA GLU A 856 -1.02 -42.09 -4.73
C GLU A 856 0.26 -41.30 -4.41
N VAL A 857 0.41 -40.78 -3.19
CA VAL A 857 1.63 -40.08 -2.76
C VAL A 857 2.85 -40.99 -2.89
N VAL A 858 2.76 -42.23 -2.43
CA VAL A 858 3.83 -43.23 -2.58
C VAL A 858 4.15 -43.51 -4.05
N LEU A 859 3.15 -43.65 -4.92
CA LEU A 859 3.36 -43.92 -6.34
C LEU A 859 4.04 -42.74 -7.07
N VAL A 860 3.57 -41.50 -6.84
CA VAL A 860 4.18 -40.30 -7.44
C VAL A 860 5.60 -40.09 -6.88
N THR A 861 5.84 -40.37 -5.60
CA THR A 861 7.17 -40.28 -5.00
C THR A 861 8.12 -41.34 -5.56
N LEU A 862 7.67 -42.58 -5.76
CA LEU A 862 8.45 -43.63 -6.42
C LEU A 862 8.88 -43.19 -7.83
N VAL A 863 7.94 -42.74 -8.66
CA VAL A 863 8.25 -42.25 -10.02
C VAL A 863 9.20 -41.05 -9.97
N THR A 864 8.97 -40.10 -9.06
CA THR A 864 9.83 -38.92 -8.88
C THR A 864 11.25 -39.30 -8.47
N ALA A 865 11.44 -40.18 -7.49
CA ALA A 865 12.76 -40.60 -7.02
C ALA A 865 13.53 -41.42 -8.06
N LEU A 866 12.85 -42.27 -8.83
CA LEU A 866 13.43 -43.03 -9.94
C LEU A 866 13.93 -42.11 -11.08
N ILE A 867 13.31 -40.95 -11.29
CA ILE A 867 13.69 -39.98 -12.33
C ILE A 867 14.72 -38.96 -11.82
N ASN A 868 14.57 -38.50 -10.58
CA ASN A 868 15.44 -37.47 -9.99
C ASN A 868 16.87 -37.97 -9.78
N TYR A 869 17.09 -39.21 -9.29
CA TYR A 869 18.45 -39.66 -8.94
C TYR A 869 19.40 -39.81 -10.16
N PRO A 870 18.97 -40.32 -11.34
CA PRO A 870 19.79 -40.33 -12.55
C PRO A 870 20.14 -38.94 -13.12
N VAL A 871 19.26 -37.95 -12.98
CA VAL A 871 19.45 -36.61 -13.57
C VAL A 871 20.12 -35.66 -12.57
N LYS A 872 21.38 -35.30 -12.80
CA LYS A 872 22.22 -34.55 -11.85
C LYS A 872 21.54 -33.35 -11.18
N PHE A 873 20.96 -32.43 -11.95
CA PHE A 873 20.29 -31.24 -11.42
C PHE A 873 19.04 -31.56 -10.59
N MET A 874 18.39 -32.70 -10.83
CA MET A 874 17.17 -33.13 -10.15
C MET A 874 17.43 -33.97 -8.89
N ARG A 875 18.69 -34.38 -8.66
CA ARG A 875 19.14 -35.09 -7.45
C ARG A 875 19.28 -34.15 -6.25
N ALA A 876 19.64 -32.88 -6.49
CA ALA A 876 19.76 -31.82 -5.50
C ALA A 876 18.41 -31.43 -4.90
N GLN A 877 18.42 -30.82 -3.71
CA GLN A 877 17.18 -30.28 -3.12
C GLN A 877 16.74 -28.99 -3.84
N ALA A 878 15.45 -28.70 -3.93
CA ALA A 878 14.96 -27.56 -4.71
C ALA A 878 15.54 -26.19 -4.24
N SER A 879 15.81 -26.03 -2.94
CA SER A 879 16.48 -24.85 -2.36
C SER A 879 17.94 -24.72 -2.77
N GLU A 880 18.68 -25.84 -2.75
CA GLU A 880 20.08 -25.95 -3.19
C GLU A 880 20.21 -25.71 -4.70
N LEU A 881 19.31 -26.31 -5.50
CA LEU A 881 19.26 -26.13 -6.95
C LEU A 881 19.04 -24.67 -7.33
N VAL A 882 18.11 -23.95 -6.68
CA VAL A 882 17.89 -22.52 -6.94
C VAL A 882 19.11 -21.68 -6.55
N HIS A 883 19.77 -21.98 -5.42
CA HIS A 883 21.04 -21.31 -5.06
C HIS A 883 22.11 -21.47 -6.14
N VAL A 884 22.38 -22.70 -6.61
CA VAL A 884 23.41 -22.97 -7.62
C VAL A 884 23.04 -22.41 -9.01
N LEU A 885 21.74 -22.33 -9.34
CA LEU A 885 21.28 -21.68 -10.56
C LEU A 885 21.44 -20.16 -10.54
N PHE A 886 21.42 -19.52 -9.37
CA PHE A 886 21.61 -18.08 -9.23
C PHE A 886 23.10 -17.70 -9.08
N ALA A 887 23.87 -18.45 -8.29
CA ALA A 887 25.28 -18.16 -7.98
C ALA A 887 26.17 -17.98 -9.23
N GLU A 888 27.15 -17.06 -9.15
CA GLU A 888 28.18 -16.95 -10.17
C GLU A 888 29.19 -18.10 -10.05
N CYS A 889 29.87 -18.44 -11.15
CA CYS A 889 30.88 -19.50 -11.15
C CYS A 889 32.16 -19.14 -10.37
N ILE A 890 32.27 -17.91 -9.88
CA ILE A 890 33.36 -17.43 -9.01
C ILE A 890 33.04 -17.72 -7.53
N ASP A 891 31.75 -17.72 -7.15
CA ASP A 891 31.30 -17.99 -5.77
C ASP A 891 31.21 -19.49 -5.42
N LEU A 892 31.25 -20.35 -6.44
CA LEU A 892 31.10 -21.81 -6.31
C LEU A 892 32.46 -22.48 -6.06
N THR A 893 32.73 -22.84 -4.81
CA THR A 893 33.99 -23.51 -4.40
C THR A 893 34.15 -24.92 -4.99
N GLU A 894 33.05 -25.66 -5.18
CA GLU A 894 33.01 -26.90 -5.96
C GLU A 894 31.82 -26.86 -6.94
N ASP A 895 32.07 -27.12 -8.23
CA ASP A 895 31.02 -27.31 -9.24
C ASP A 895 30.43 -28.74 -9.18
N THR A 896 29.73 -29.03 -8.07
CA THR A 896 29.17 -30.36 -7.77
C THR A 896 28.17 -30.85 -8.83
N LEU A 897 27.47 -29.94 -9.50
CA LEU A 897 26.47 -30.24 -10.53
C LEU A 897 27.04 -30.23 -11.96
N GLY A 898 28.17 -29.55 -12.20
CA GLY A 898 28.84 -29.50 -13.51
C GLY A 898 28.36 -28.35 -14.42
N LEU A 899 27.93 -27.23 -13.82
CA LEU A 899 27.33 -26.05 -14.44
C LEU A 899 28.36 -25.09 -15.06
N CYS A 900 29.61 -25.08 -14.59
CA CYS A 900 30.61 -24.04 -14.85
C CYS A 900 31.72 -24.49 -15.83
N LYS A 901 31.39 -25.34 -16.81
CA LYS A 901 32.37 -26.00 -17.70
C LYS A 901 32.62 -25.22 -19.00
N SER A 902 33.76 -24.55 -19.08
CA SER A 902 34.14 -23.66 -20.19
C SER A 902 34.08 -24.29 -21.59
N GLY A 903 33.74 -23.47 -22.59
CA GLY A 903 33.84 -23.79 -24.02
C GLY A 903 32.76 -24.77 -24.53
N ARG A 904 33.12 -25.62 -25.49
CA ARG A 904 32.18 -26.54 -26.19
C ARG A 904 31.44 -27.53 -25.30
N ALA A 905 31.79 -27.65 -24.01
CA ALA A 905 31.03 -28.40 -23.02
C ALA A 905 29.66 -27.76 -22.71
N ASN A 906 29.53 -26.43 -22.82
CA ASN A 906 28.31 -25.69 -22.49
C ASN A 906 27.07 -26.19 -23.24
N THR A 907 27.17 -26.60 -24.51
CA THR A 907 26.01 -27.12 -25.27
C THR A 907 25.38 -28.37 -24.62
N GLY A 908 26.20 -29.23 -23.99
CA GLY A 908 25.72 -30.38 -23.24
C GLY A 908 25.02 -29.99 -21.94
N VAL A 909 25.53 -28.98 -21.23
CA VAL A 909 24.94 -28.41 -20.01
C VAL A 909 23.59 -27.76 -20.33
N ILE A 910 23.52 -26.91 -21.36
CA ILE A 910 22.29 -26.24 -21.84
C ILE A 910 21.21 -27.29 -22.18
N THR A 911 21.59 -28.36 -22.91
CA THR A 911 20.66 -29.45 -23.25
C THR A 911 20.13 -30.16 -22.00
N LEU A 912 20.99 -30.43 -21.01
CA LEU A 912 20.62 -31.09 -19.76
C LEU A 912 19.73 -30.20 -18.87
N LEU A 913 19.97 -28.88 -18.84
CA LEU A 913 19.13 -27.90 -18.14
C LEU A 913 17.71 -27.86 -18.73
N LEU A 914 17.58 -27.80 -20.06
CA LEU A 914 16.28 -27.78 -20.75
C LEU A 914 15.49 -29.09 -20.56
N ILE A 915 16.17 -30.24 -20.59
CA ILE A 915 15.55 -31.54 -20.28
C ILE A 915 15.10 -31.57 -18.81
N SER A 916 15.92 -31.09 -17.88
CA SER A 916 15.57 -31.04 -16.45
C SER A 916 14.37 -30.11 -16.19
N ALA A 917 14.28 -28.98 -16.91
CA ALA A 917 13.13 -28.09 -16.85
C ALA A 917 11.85 -28.78 -17.35
N LEU A 918 11.89 -29.44 -18.51
CA LEU A 918 10.73 -30.14 -19.08
C LEU A 918 10.21 -31.26 -18.16
N ILE A 919 11.11 -32.05 -17.58
CA ILE A 919 10.74 -33.10 -16.62
C ILE A 919 10.21 -32.47 -15.32
N GLY A 920 10.84 -31.38 -14.83
CA GLY A 920 10.39 -30.63 -13.66
C GLY A 920 8.96 -30.09 -13.79
N ILE A 921 8.58 -29.57 -14.97
CA ILE A 921 7.20 -29.13 -15.28
C ILE A 921 6.20 -30.26 -15.05
N ILE A 922 6.50 -31.46 -15.58
CA ILE A 922 5.62 -32.63 -15.48
C ILE A 922 5.54 -33.12 -14.02
N LEU A 923 6.69 -33.27 -13.34
CA LEU A 923 6.73 -33.75 -11.96
C LEU A 923 6.09 -32.77 -10.97
N ALA A 924 6.29 -31.46 -11.12
CA ALA A 924 5.59 -30.44 -10.34
C ALA A 924 4.08 -30.47 -10.60
N GLY A 925 3.67 -30.68 -11.86
CA GLY A 925 2.26 -30.78 -12.27
C GLY A 925 1.52 -31.96 -11.64
N PHE A 926 2.19 -33.09 -11.44
CA PHE A 926 1.66 -34.23 -10.67
C PHE A 926 1.82 -34.09 -9.15
N THR A 927 2.90 -33.45 -8.67
CA THR A 927 3.16 -33.26 -7.22
C THR A 927 2.16 -32.31 -6.58
N PHE A 928 1.84 -31.19 -7.25
CA PHE A 928 0.82 -30.27 -6.77
C PHE A 928 -0.58 -30.87 -6.96
N GLY A 929 -1.40 -30.88 -5.91
CA GLY A 929 -2.65 -31.65 -5.85
C GLY A 929 -2.58 -32.95 -5.04
N LEU A 930 -1.42 -33.33 -4.50
CA LEU A 930 -1.27 -34.45 -3.57
C LEU A 930 -1.72 -34.10 -2.13
N GLN A 931 -2.19 -35.10 -1.38
CA GLN A 931 -2.59 -34.95 0.03
C GLN A 931 -1.39 -34.95 0.99
N ILE A 932 -0.52 -33.96 0.83
CA ILE A 932 0.63 -33.60 1.67
C ILE A 932 0.75 -32.07 1.76
N PRO A 933 1.51 -31.49 2.71
CA PRO A 933 1.81 -30.06 2.72
C PRO A 933 2.77 -29.72 1.56
N ALA A 934 2.37 -28.83 0.66
CA ALA A 934 3.13 -28.52 -0.56
C ALA A 934 2.83 -27.11 -1.09
N GLY A 935 3.88 -26.32 -1.36
CA GLY A 935 3.81 -25.05 -2.08
C GLY A 935 4.39 -25.14 -3.49
N ILE A 936 3.87 -24.32 -4.41
CA ILE A 936 4.24 -24.33 -5.84
C ILE A 936 5.28 -23.26 -6.23
N ILE A 937 5.56 -22.30 -5.34
CA ILE A 937 6.44 -21.16 -5.64
C ILE A 937 7.87 -21.60 -5.96
N LEU A 938 8.53 -22.34 -5.06
CA LEU A 938 9.92 -22.76 -5.23
C LEU A 938 10.14 -23.69 -6.45
N PRO A 939 9.28 -24.70 -6.74
CA PRO A 939 9.33 -25.44 -8.01
C PRO A 939 9.22 -24.55 -9.25
N SER A 940 8.36 -23.54 -9.22
CA SER A 940 8.19 -22.60 -10.35
C SER A 940 9.43 -21.73 -10.54
N MET A 941 10.04 -21.25 -9.45
CA MET A 941 11.33 -20.56 -9.48
C MET A 941 12.47 -21.46 -9.97
N ALA A 942 12.49 -22.75 -9.59
CA ALA A 942 13.51 -23.70 -10.04
C ALA A 942 13.40 -24.00 -11.54
N ILE A 943 12.19 -24.24 -12.06
CA ILE A 943 11.93 -24.41 -13.50
C ILE A 943 12.36 -23.14 -14.27
N GLY A 944 12.02 -21.96 -13.74
CA GLY A 944 12.43 -20.66 -14.28
C GLY A 944 13.94 -20.46 -14.29
N GLY A 945 14.62 -20.82 -13.20
CA GLY A 945 16.08 -20.79 -13.10
C GLY A 945 16.76 -21.73 -14.09
N LEU A 946 16.22 -22.93 -14.31
CA LEU A 946 16.77 -23.90 -15.26
C LEU A 946 16.76 -23.37 -16.71
N TYR A 947 15.61 -22.86 -17.20
CA TYR A 947 15.57 -22.29 -18.56
C TYR A 947 16.23 -20.91 -18.63
N GLY A 948 16.18 -20.11 -17.57
CA GLY A 948 16.87 -18.82 -17.48
C GLY A 948 18.38 -18.96 -17.58
N ARG A 949 18.99 -19.86 -16.79
CA ARG A 949 20.43 -20.18 -16.87
C ARG A 949 20.80 -20.75 -18.24
N ALA A 950 19.93 -21.57 -18.85
CA ALA A 950 20.14 -22.09 -20.20
C ALA A 950 20.15 -20.99 -21.29
N VAL A 951 19.27 -19.98 -21.18
CA VAL A 951 19.29 -18.80 -22.07
C VAL A 951 20.53 -17.95 -21.82
N GLY A 952 20.88 -17.66 -20.56
CA GLY A 952 22.09 -16.89 -20.22
C GLY A 952 23.38 -17.54 -20.74
N LEU A 953 23.55 -18.85 -20.55
CA LEU A 953 24.65 -19.63 -21.13
C LEU A 953 24.63 -19.63 -22.67
N SER A 954 23.45 -19.59 -23.29
CA SER A 954 23.32 -19.50 -24.76
C SER A 954 23.78 -18.13 -25.27
N VAL A 955 23.43 -17.04 -24.59
CA VAL A 955 23.90 -15.68 -24.93
C VAL A 955 25.42 -15.58 -24.73
N GLN A 956 25.96 -16.12 -23.63
CA GLN A 956 27.40 -16.18 -23.39
C GLN A 956 28.14 -16.94 -24.52
N VAL A 957 27.66 -18.12 -24.93
CA VAL A 957 28.29 -18.90 -26.02
C VAL A 957 28.23 -18.16 -27.37
N VAL A 958 27.20 -17.34 -27.62
CA VAL A 958 27.15 -16.48 -28.83
C VAL A 958 28.15 -15.31 -28.75
N GLN A 959 28.33 -14.72 -27.56
CA GLN A 959 29.32 -13.66 -27.32
C GLN A 959 30.76 -14.18 -27.43
N GLU A 960 31.06 -15.36 -26.87
CA GLU A 960 32.36 -16.04 -27.03
C GLU A 960 32.65 -16.41 -28.50
N ALA A 961 31.62 -16.79 -29.27
CA ALA A 961 31.77 -17.17 -30.67
C ALA A 961 31.98 -15.99 -31.61
N TRP A 962 31.22 -14.89 -31.42
CA TRP A 962 31.19 -13.72 -32.30
C TRP A 962 31.39 -12.38 -31.55
N PRO A 963 32.54 -12.16 -30.88
CA PRO A 963 32.77 -10.99 -30.03
C PRO A 963 32.82 -9.64 -30.77
N SER A 964 32.99 -9.65 -32.10
CA SER A 964 33.03 -8.44 -32.96
C SER A 964 31.67 -8.04 -33.56
N LEU A 965 30.58 -8.66 -33.09
CA LEU A 965 29.22 -8.39 -33.57
C LEU A 965 28.69 -7.11 -32.90
N PHE A 966 28.08 -6.21 -33.68
CA PHE A 966 27.71 -4.84 -33.27
C PHE A 966 26.93 -4.72 -31.94
N ILE A 967 26.22 -5.77 -31.54
CA ILE A 967 25.44 -5.86 -30.30
C ILE A 967 26.36 -5.86 -29.06
N PHE A 968 27.54 -6.48 -29.17
CA PHE A 968 28.52 -6.63 -28.09
C PHE A 968 29.58 -5.52 -28.03
N ASN A 969 29.47 -4.49 -28.89
CA ASN A 969 30.37 -3.32 -28.87
C ASN A 969 30.35 -2.52 -27.55
N SER A 970 29.34 -2.75 -26.69
CA SER A 970 29.22 -2.14 -25.36
C SER A 970 29.88 -2.95 -24.24
N CYS A 971 30.51 -4.08 -24.56
CA CYS A 971 31.25 -4.91 -23.60
C CYS A 971 32.66 -4.36 -23.36
N GLU A 972 33.10 -4.32 -22.10
CA GLU A 972 34.50 -4.06 -21.76
C GLU A 972 35.36 -5.34 -21.94
N PRO A 973 36.64 -5.24 -22.37
CA PRO A 973 37.44 -6.40 -22.75
C PRO A 973 37.91 -7.28 -21.59
N ASP A 974 38.00 -6.72 -20.37
CA ASP A 974 38.55 -7.39 -19.18
C ASP A 974 37.47 -7.79 -18.15
N VAL A 975 36.17 -7.60 -18.47
CA VAL A 975 35.03 -7.83 -17.58
C VAL A 975 34.03 -8.80 -18.24
N PRO A 976 33.47 -9.80 -17.52
CA PRO A 976 32.46 -10.70 -18.09
C PRO A 976 31.16 -9.94 -18.43
N CYS A 977 30.94 -9.68 -19.72
CA CYS A 977 29.83 -8.87 -20.24
C CYS A 977 28.43 -9.51 -20.10
N VAL A 978 28.34 -10.81 -19.80
CA VAL A 978 27.08 -11.55 -19.65
C VAL A 978 27.20 -12.49 -18.45
N THR A 979 26.39 -12.26 -17.41
CA THR A 979 26.33 -13.10 -16.21
C THR A 979 25.13 -14.07 -16.27
N PRO A 980 25.30 -15.38 -16.50
CA PRO A 980 24.17 -16.30 -16.63
C PRO A 980 23.25 -16.41 -15.39
N GLY A 981 23.72 -16.01 -14.20
CA GLY A 981 22.91 -15.98 -12.97
C GLY A 981 21.78 -14.96 -12.99
N THR A 982 21.98 -13.79 -13.62
CA THR A 982 20.93 -12.74 -13.70
C THR A 982 19.78 -13.19 -14.60
N TYR A 983 20.09 -13.89 -15.70
CA TYR A 983 19.13 -14.56 -16.58
C TYR A 983 18.37 -15.68 -15.85
N ALA A 984 19.03 -16.43 -14.96
CA ALA A 984 18.36 -17.43 -14.12
C ALA A 984 17.32 -16.80 -13.18
N ILE A 985 17.62 -15.64 -12.60
CA ILE A 985 16.69 -14.91 -11.71
C ILE A 985 15.53 -14.30 -12.49
N ILE A 986 15.79 -13.69 -13.65
CA ILE A 986 14.74 -13.15 -14.52
C ILE A 986 13.84 -14.29 -15.05
N GLY A 987 14.41 -15.47 -15.34
CA GLY A 987 13.66 -16.70 -15.62
C GLY A 987 12.84 -17.20 -14.43
N ALA A 988 13.39 -17.20 -13.22
CA ALA A 988 12.68 -17.59 -11.99
C ALA A 988 11.51 -16.64 -11.67
N ALA A 989 11.72 -15.32 -11.84
CA ALA A 989 10.70 -14.29 -11.64
C ALA A 989 9.58 -14.38 -12.67
N SER A 990 9.91 -14.51 -13.96
CA SER A 990 8.92 -14.65 -15.03
C SER A 990 8.16 -15.97 -14.92
N ALA A 991 8.81 -17.11 -14.62
CA ALA A 991 8.14 -18.37 -14.35
C ALA A 991 7.17 -18.27 -13.16
N LEU A 992 7.57 -17.62 -12.07
CA LEU A 992 6.73 -17.45 -10.90
C LEU A 992 5.51 -16.55 -11.20
N GLY A 993 5.69 -15.41 -11.87
CA GLY A 993 4.59 -14.54 -12.29
C GLY A 993 3.62 -15.23 -13.26
N GLY A 994 4.15 -16.13 -14.09
CA GLY A 994 3.37 -16.98 -15.00
C GLY A 994 2.48 -18.00 -14.27
N VAL A 995 2.82 -18.40 -13.04
CA VAL A 995 2.02 -19.37 -12.26
C VAL A 995 1.12 -18.68 -11.23
N SER A 996 1.60 -17.60 -10.59
CA SER A 996 0.89 -16.92 -9.50
C SER A 996 0.09 -15.68 -9.92
N ARG A 997 0.31 -15.13 -11.12
CA ARG A 997 -0.20 -13.81 -11.57
C ARG A 997 0.22 -12.62 -10.70
N MET A 998 1.21 -12.81 -9.83
CA MET A 998 1.82 -11.72 -9.06
C MET A 998 2.77 -10.89 -9.92
N THR A 999 2.95 -9.64 -9.51
CA THR A 999 3.65 -8.61 -10.26
C THR A 999 4.64 -7.86 -9.34
N VAL A 1000 4.21 -6.78 -8.71
CA VAL A 1000 5.02 -5.90 -7.85
C VAL A 1000 5.69 -6.68 -6.72
N SER A 1001 4.98 -7.61 -6.09
CA SER A 1001 5.54 -8.42 -5.00
C SER A 1001 6.69 -9.30 -5.46
N ILE A 1002 6.63 -9.88 -6.66
CA ILE A 1002 7.76 -10.68 -7.19
C ILE A 1002 8.96 -9.79 -7.45
N VAL A 1003 8.76 -8.63 -8.06
CA VAL A 1003 9.87 -7.69 -8.36
C VAL A 1003 10.58 -7.29 -7.06
N VAL A 1004 9.84 -7.00 -5.99
CA VAL A 1004 10.43 -6.65 -4.68
C VAL A 1004 11.06 -7.86 -3.98
N ILE A 1005 10.45 -9.05 -4.01
CA ILE A 1005 11.08 -10.27 -3.46
C ILE A 1005 12.42 -10.57 -4.16
N MET A 1006 12.46 -10.50 -5.49
CA MET A 1006 13.67 -10.76 -6.27
C MET A 1006 14.72 -9.66 -6.07
N PHE A 1007 14.30 -8.41 -5.82
CA PHE A 1007 15.20 -7.33 -5.42
C PHE A 1007 15.79 -7.56 -4.01
N GLU A 1008 14.98 -7.85 -2.99
CA GLU A 1008 15.48 -8.10 -1.62
C GLU A 1008 16.39 -9.34 -1.56
N LEU A 1009 16.13 -10.36 -2.40
CA LEU A 1009 16.98 -11.55 -2.57
C LEU A 1009 18.33 -11.30 -3.27
N THR A 1010 18.48 -10.21 -4.01
CA THR A 1010 19.68 -9.91 -4.85
C THR A 1010 20.46 -8.67 -4.42
N GLY A 1011 19.83 -7.76 -3.68
CA GLY A 1011 20.36 -6.44 -3.34
C GLY A 1011 20.52 -5.49 -4.54
N ALA A 1012 20.25 -5.94 -5.77
CA ALA A 1012 20.71 -5.27 -6.99
C ALA A 1012 19.61 -4.41 -7.64
N LEU A 1013 19.48 -3.16 -7.18
CA LEU A 1013 18.51 -2.17 -7.67
C LEU A 1013 18.48 -2.01 -9.20
N SER A 1014 19.60 -2.24 -9.88
CA SER A 1014 19.73 -2.13 -11.34
C SER A 1014 18.79 -3.08 -12.10
N TYR A 1015 18.53 -4.29 -11.60
CA TYR A 1015 17.75 -5.32 -12.29
C TYR A 1015 16.24 -5.19 -12.10
N VAL A 1016 15.77 -4.27 -11.25
CA VAL A 1016 14.34 -4.05 -10.97
C VAL A 1016 13.54 -3.82 -12.27
N LEU A 1017 14.05 -2.99 -13.19
CA LEU A 1017 13.38 -2.70 -14.47
C LEU A 1017 13.32 -3.93 -15.41
N PRO A 1018 14.44 -4.62 -15.72
CA PRO A 1018 14.41 -5.91 -16.42
C PRO A 1018 13.45 -6.95 -15.83
N ILE A 1019 13.46 -7.15 -14.51
CA ILE A 1019 12.59 -8.12 -13.83
C ILE A 1019 11.12 -7.70 -13.98
N MET A 1020 10.80 -6.42 -13.81
CA MET A 1020 9.44 -5.91 -13.99
C MET A 1020 8.91 -6.12 -15.42
N ILE A 1021 9.74 -5.87 -16.45
CA ILE A 1021 9.35 -6.08 -17.86
C ILE A 1021 9.09 -7.57 -18.13
N ALA A 1022 9.97 -8.46 -17.67
CA ALA A 1022 9.80 -9.91 -17.86
C ALA A 1022 8.56 -10.45 -17.11
N VAL A 1023 8.29 -9.95 -15.90
CA VAL A 1023 7.10 -10.34 -15.11
C VAL A 1023 5.81 -9.81 -15.73
N MET A 1024 5.78 -8.57 -16.25
CA MET A 1024 4.63 -8.02 -16.98
C MET A 1024 4.27 -8.84 -18.23
N LEU A 1025 5.27 -9.13 -19.07
CA LEU A 1025 5.09 -9.96 -20.27
C LEU A 1025 4.60 -11.37 -19.91
N SER A 1026 5.12 -11.93 -18.81
CA SER A 1026 4.68 -13.24 -18.29
C SER A 1026 3.23 -13.22 -17.79
N LYS A 1027 2.78 -12.17 -17.09
CA LYS A 1027 1.36 -11.99 -16.72
C LYS A 1027 0.50 -12.01 -17.98
N TRP A 1028 0.74 -11.10 -18.93
CA TRP A 1028 -0.12 -10.92 -20.11
C TRP A 1028 -0.24 -12.19 -20.96
N ILE A 1029 0.87 -12.89 -21.19
CA ILE A 1029 0.90 -14.11 -22.01
C ILE A 1029 0.30 -15.30 -21.27
N GLY A 1030 0.47 -15.35 -19.95
CA GLY A 1030 -0.21 -16.34 -19.10
C GLY A 1030 -1.72 -16.12 -19.05
N ASP A 1031 -2.18 -14.88 -18.81
CA ASP A 1031 -3.60 -14.49 -18.80
C ASP A 1031 -4.30 -14.88 -20.10
N ALA A 1032 -3.66 -14.63 -21.25
CA ALA A 1032 -4.16 -14.99 -22.57
C ALA A 1032 -4.28 -16.52 -22.82
N ILE A 1033 -3.68 -17.36 -21.98
CA ILE A 1033 -3.80 -18.83 -22.03
C ILE A 1033 -4.77 -19.34 -20.95
N SER A 1034 -4.76 -18.73 -19.77
CA SER A 1034 -5.61 -19.07 -18.63
C SER A 1034 -5.77 -17.83 -17.73
N PRO A 1035 -6.97 -17.23 -17.61
CA PRO A 1035 -7.17 -15.95 -16.91
C PRO A 1035 -7.06 -16.08 -15.37
N ARG A 1036 -7.18 -17.29 -14.83
CA ARG A 1036 -7.12 -17.59 -13.39
C ARG A 1036 -5.69 -17.94 -12.99
N SER A 1037 -5.20 -17.41 -11.87
CA SER A 1037 -3.94 -17.88 -11.28
C SER A 1037 -4.07 -19.35 -10.81
N ILE A 1038 -2.95 -19.98 -10.47
CA ILE A 1038 -2.96 -21.32 -9.85
C ILE A 1038 -3.83 -21.34 -8.57
N TYR A 1039 -3.87 -20.26 -7.79
CA TYR A 1039 -4.62 -20.20 -6.54
C TYR A 1039 -6.12 -19.98 -6.78
N GLU A 1040 -6.52 -19.10 -7.71
CA GLU A 1040 -7.94 -18.98 -8.11
C GLU A 1040 -8.47 -20.30 -8.72
N SER A 1041 -7.66 -20.98 -9.53
CA SER A 1041 -8.05 -22.24 -10.16
C SER A 1041 -8.32 -23.34 -9.12
N TRP A 1042 -7.50 -23.42 -8.06
CA TRP A 1042 -7.75 -24.32 -6.93
C TRP A 1042 -8.90 -23.88 -6.02
N ILE A 1043 -9.22 -22.57 -5.91
CA ILE A 1043 -10.45 -22.10 -5.25
C ILE A 1043 -11.69 -22.62 -6.01
N HIS A 1044 -11.67 -22.55 -7.34
CA HIS A 1044 -12.74 -23.04 -8.20
C HIS A 1044 -12.94 -24.56 -8.11
N VAL A 1045 -11.85 -25.35 -8.25
CA VAL A 1045 -11.91 -26.83 -8.19
C VAL A 1045 -12.39 -27.35 -6.82
N ASN A 1046 -12.14 -26.61 -5.73
CA ASN A 1046 -12.67 -26.93 -4.40
C ASN A 1046 -14.11 -26.44 -4.15
N GLY A 1047 -14.72 -25.69 -5.09
CA GLY A 1047 -16.09 -25.18 -4.96
C GLY A 1047 -16.26 -24.08 -3.91
N TYR A 1048 -15.22 -23.29 -3.64
CA TYR A 1048 -15.31 -22.18 -2.68
C TYR A 1048 -15.96 -20.94 -3.34
N PRO A 1049 -17.05 -20.37 -2.77
CA PRO A 1049 -17.80 -19.25 -3.36
C PRO A 1049 -17.10 -17.89 -3.15
N TYR A 1050 -15.87 -17.79 -3.63
CA TYR A 1050 -15.06 -16.58 -3.61
C TYR A 1050 -15.43 -15.66 -4.77
N LEU A 1051 -15.75 -14.40 -4.47
CA LEU A 1051 -15.84 -13.33 -5.47
C LEU A 1051 -14.49 -12.61 -5.47
N ASP A 1052 -13.82 -12.56 -6.62
CA ASP A 1052 -12.66 -11.70 -6.82
C ASP A 1052 -13.11 -10.23 -7.04
N ASN A 1053 -12.18 -9.28 -6.87
CA ASN A 1053 -12.39 -7.85 -6.98
C ASN A 1053 -11.45 -7.24 -8.04
N ARG A 1054 -11.14 -8.00 -9.10
CA ARG A 1054 -10.44 -7.48 -10.28
C ARG A 1054 -11.44 -6.73 -11.16
N ASP A 1055 -11.14 -5.48 -11.50
CA ASP A 1055 -11.91 -4.69 -12.47
C ASP A 1055 -11.55 -5.04 -13.95
N GLU A 1056 -10.85 -6.16 -14.20
CA GLU A 1056 -10.37 -6.59 -15.53
C GLU A 1056 -11.29 -7.65 -16.18
N GLY A 1057 -11.95 -7.30 -17.29
CA GLY A 1057 -12.23 -8.22 -18.40
C GLY A 1057 -13.55 -8.99 -18.42
N ASP A 1058 -14.02 -9.54 -17.30
CA ASP A 1058 -15.23 -10.39 -17.29
C ASP A 1058 -16.46 -9.62 -17.79
N ALA A 1059 -17.24 -10.25 -18.69
CA ALA A 1059 -18.39 -9.63 -19.36
C ALA A 1059 -19.63 -9.57 -18.44
N ILE A 1060 -19.54 -8.77 -17.37
CA ILE A 1060 -20.62 -8.56 -16.39
C ILE A 1060 -21.92 -8.19 -17.14
N PRO A 1061 -23.00 -8.99 -17.04
CA PRO A 1061 -24.19 -8.79 -17.85
C PRO A 1061 -24.93 -7.51 -17.44
N ASP A 1062 -25.25 -6.66 -18.42
CA ASP A 1062 -26.11 -5.47 -18.23
C ASP A 1062 -27.59 -5.88 -18.14
N VAL A 1063 -27.90 -6.66 -17.11
CA VAL A 1063 -29.25 -7.10 -16.75
C VAL A 1063 -29.70 -6.39 -15.47
N PRO A 1064 -30.99 -6.04 -15.34
CA PRO A 1064 -31.52 -5.56 -14.08
C PRO A 1064 -31.54 -6.71 -13.07
N ALA A 1065 -31.15 -6.42 -11.82
CA ALA A 1065 -31.08 -7.42 -10.75
C ALA A 1065 -32.41 -8.15 -10.50
N SER A 1066 -33.55 -7.56 -10.90
CA SER A 1066 -34.86 -8.21 -10.92
C SER A 1066 -34.97 -9.49 -11.76
N GLN A 1067 -34.05 -9.74 -12.70
CA GLN A 1067 -33.97 -10.99 -13.48
C GLN A 1067 -33.11 -12.07 -12.78
N VAL A 1068 -32.37 -11.70 -11.74
CA VAL A 1068 -31.32 -12.53 -11.12
C VAL A 1068 -31.64 -12.83 -9.65
N MET A 1069 -32.36 -11.94 -8.95
CA MET A 1069 -32.78 -12.13 -7.57
C MET A 1069 -33.81 -13.26 -7.42
N THR A 1070 -33.74 -13.99 -6.30
CA THR A 1070 -34.83 -14.85 -5.85
C THR A 1070 -36.02 -13.96 -5.51
N ARG A 1071 -37.17 -14.20 -6.16
CA ARG A 1071 -38.35 -13.31 -6.09
C ARG A 1071 -39.10 -13.53 -4.78
N THR A 1072 -39.87 -12.54 -4.31
CA THR A 1072 -40.68 -12.68 -3.07
C THR A 1072 -41.67 -13.85 -3.10
N GLU A 1073 -42.11 -14.30 -4.28
CA GLU A 1073 -42.97 -15.49 -4.43
C GLU A 1073 -42.25 -16.81 -4.12
N ASP A 1074 -40.92 -16.86 -4.26
CA ASP A 1074 -40.06 -18.01 -3.94
C ASP A 1074 -39.47 -17.94 -2.50
N LEU A 1075 -39.73 -16.86 -1.76
CA LEU A 1075 -39.07 -16.58 -0.47
C LEU A 1075 -39.96 -16.90 0.74
N ASN A 1076 -39.47 -17.78 1.61
CA ASN A 1076 -40.01 -17.95 2.95
C ASN A 1076 -39.71 -16.70 3.80
N VAL A 1077 -40.75 -15.89 4.03
CA VAL A 1077 -40.73 -14.66 4.82
C VAL A 1077 -41.46 -14.85 6.16
N ILE A 1078 -41.03 -14.13 7.19
CA ILE A 1078 -41.65 -14.16 8.53
C ILE A 1078 -42.48 -12.88 8.72
N THR A 1079 -43.70 -12.99 9.24
CA THR A 1079 -44.55 -11.82 9.54
C THR A 1079 -44.25 -11.24 10.92
N ALA A 1080 -44.45 -9.93 11.09
CA ALA A 1080 -44.08 -9.22 12.32
C ALA A 1080 -44.86 -9.65 13.57
N THR A 1081 -46.03 -10.25 13.36
CA THR A 1081 -46.95 -10.78 14.36
C THR A 1081 -47.57 -12.09 13.86
N GLY A 1082 -48.29 -12.81 14.74
CA GLY A 1082 -49.00 -14.05 14.39
C GLY A 1082 -48.21 -15.35 14.56
N HIS A 1083 -47.02 -15.29 15.18
CA HIS A 1083 -46.16 -16.44 15.44
C HIS A 1083 -46.04 -16.75 16.93
N THR A 1084 -46.15 -18.04 17.29
CA THR A 1084 -45.71 -18.57 18.61
C THR A 1084 -44.29 -19.11 18.54
N VAL A 1085 -43.63 -19.28 19.69
CA VAL A 1085 -42.32 -19.97 19.81
C VAL A 1085 -42.34 -21.33 19.09
N GLN A 1086 -43.39 -22.13 19.29
CA GLN A 1086 -43.58 -23.43 18.63
C GLN A 1086 -43.71 -23.30 17.10
N SER A 1087 -44.42 -22.29 16.59
CA SER A 1087 -44.54 -22.08 15.14
C SER A 1087 -43.19 -21.75 14.48
N LEU A 1088 -42.33 -21.00 15.18
CA LEU A 1088 -41.00 -20.64 14.69
C LEU A 1088 -40.01 -21.81 14.81
N GLN A 1089 -40.13 -22.65 15.86
CA GLN A 1089 -39.40 -23.91 15.95
C GLN A 1089 -39.81 -24.90 14.84
N LEU A 1090 -41.11 -25.00 14.52
CA LEU A 1090 -41.60 -25.81 13.42
C LEU A 1090 -41.03 -25.32 12.08
N LEU A 1091 -41.09 -24.01 11.81
CA LEU A 1091 -40.45 -23.39 10.64
C LEU A 1091 -38.95 -23.72 10.56
N LEU A 1092 -38.21 -23.58 11.67
CA LEU A 1092 -36.79 -23.93 11.72
C LEU A 1092 -36.51 -25.43 11.47
N SER A 1093 -37.43 -26.33 11.84
CA SER A 1093 -37.30 -27.77 11.58
C SER A 1093 -37.65 -28.16 10.14
N GLN A 1094 -38.57 -27.44 9.50
CA GLN A 1094 -39.02 -27.67 8.12
C GLN A 1094 -38.13 -27.00 7.08
N GLN A 1095 -37.37 -25.96 7.45
CA GLN A 1095 -36.66 -25.09 6.52
C GLN A 1095 -35.14 -25.08 6.78
N HIS A 1096 -34.38 -25.42 5.74
CA HIS A 1096 -32.91 -25.46 5.78
C HIS A 1096 -32.24 -24.10 5.47
N TYR A 1097 -33.02 -23.07 5.14
CA TYR A 1097 -32.53 -21.73 4.82
C TYR A 1097 -31.75 -21.07 5.96
N ARG A 1098 -30.65 -20.38 5.63
CA ARG A 1098 -29.71 -19.77 6.60
C ARG A 1098 -30.18 -18.44 7.21
N GLY A 1099 -31.38 -17.97 6.88
CA GLY A 1099 -32.00 -16.76 7.42
C GLY A 1099 -33.20 -16.32 6.57
N PHE A 1100 -34.02 -15.42 7.12
CA PHE A 1100 -35.36 -15.09 6.63
C PHE A 1100 -35.59 -13.56 6.65
N PRO A 1101 -36.15 -12.97 5.57
CA PRO A 1101 -36.64 -11.60 5.60
C PRO A 1101 -37.86 -11.49 6.52
N VAL A 1102 -37.95 -10.40 7.28
CA VAL A 1102 -39.07 -10.07 8.16
C VAL A 1102 -39.90 -8.96 7.53
N ILE A 1103 -41.19 -9.20 7.36
CA ILE A 1103 -42.16 -8.25 6.78
C ILE A 1103 -43.28 -7.92 7.77
N ASP A 1104 -43.91 -6.76 7.62
CA ASP A 1104 -45.02 -6.35 8.49
C ASP A 1104 -46.25 -7.26 8.32
N SER A 1105 -46.76 -7.35 7.08
CA SER A 1105 -47.89 -8.19 6.71
C SER A 1105 -47.73 -8.76 5.30
N SER A 1106 -48.25 -9.97 5.07
CA SER A 1106 -48.24 -10.66 3.77
C SER A 1106 -49.00 -9.93 2.65
N ARG A 1107 -49.77 -8.88 2.96
CA ARG A 1107 -50.50 -8.07 1.97
C ARG A 1107 -49.65 -6.96 1.37
N ASP A 1108 -49.00 -6.18 2.22
CA ASP A 1108 -48.24 -5.00 1.82
C ASP A 1108 -46.74 -5.30 1.68
N ALA A 1109 -46.26 -6.43 2.22
CA ALA A 1109 -44.88 -6.93 2.12
C ALA A 1109 -43.79 -5.89 2.50
N LEU A 1110 -44.14 -4.93 3.37
CA LEU A 1110 -43.23 -3.89 3.87
C LEU A 1110 -42.08 -4.55 4.65
N LEU A 1111 -40.85 -4.32 4.21
CA LEU A 1111 -39.66 -4.88 4.84
C LEU A 1111 -39.39 -4.21 6.18
N LEU A 1112 -39.30 -5.01 7.25
CA LEU A 1112 -38.91 -4.56 8.59
C LEU A 1112 -37.49 -4.96 8.98
N GLY A 1113 -36.93 -6.01 8.36
CA GLY A 1113 -35.61 -6.51 8.73
C GLY A 1113 -35.26 -7.87 8.15
N TYR A 1114 -34.20 -8.48 8.69
CA TYR A 1114 -33.75 -9.82 8.33
C TYR A 1114 -33.19 -10.53 9.57
N ILE A 1115 -33.55 -11.79 9.80
CA ILE A 1115 -33.04 -12.58 10.93
C ILE A 1115 -32.36 -13.87 10.45
N SER A 1116 -31.18 -14.19 10.99
CA SER A 1116 -30.49 -15.42 10.60
C SER A 1116 -31.07 -16.67 11.30
N ARG A 1117 -30.85 -17.85 10.72
CA ARG A 1117 -31.32 -19.12 11.31
C ARG A 1117 -30.69 -19.37 12.69
N THR A 1118 -29.44 -18.97 12.90
CA THR A 1118 -28.71 -19.15 14.16
C THR A 1118 -29.16 -18.14 15.23
N GLU A 1119 -29.40 -16.88 14.85
CA GLU A 1119 -30.03 -15.88 15.74
C GLU A 1119 -31.40 -16.34 16.22
N LEU A 1120 -32.28 -16.75 15.30
CA LEU A 1120 -33.64 -17.21 15.63
C LEU A 1120 -33.62 -18.46 16.51
N ALA A 1121 -32.82 -19.48 16.16
CA ALA A 1121 -32.71 -20.71 16.94
C ALA A 1121 -32.18 -20.46 18.36
N TYR A 1122 -31.17 -19.59 18.52
CA TYR A 1122 -30.61 -19.23 19.81
C TYR A 1122 -31.58 -18.39 20.66
N ALA A 1123 -32.31 -17.45 20.05
CA ALA A 1123 -33.32 -16.66 20.75
C ALA A 1123 -34.46 -17.54 21.31
N LEU A 1124 -34.91 -18.52 20.53
CA LEU A 1124 -35.96 -19.48 20.93
C LEU A 1124 -35.45 -20.46 22.00
N SER A 1125 -34.24 -21.01 21.85
CA SER A 1125 -33.67 -21.92 22.88
C SER A 1125 -33.39 -21.19 24.21
N THR A 1126 -32.94 -19.94 24.15
CA THR A 1126 -32.73 -19.08 25.33
C THR A 1126 -34.05 -18.68 25.99
N ALA A 1127 -35.13 -18.51 25.22
CA ALA A 1127 -36.47 -18.23 25.74
C ALA A 1127 -37.06 -19.43 26.52
N LEU A 1128 -36.84 -20.64 26.02
CA LEU A 1128 -37.29 -21.90 26.65
C LEU A 1128 -36.39 -22.36 27.81
N SER A 1129 -35.14 -21.91 27.87
CA SER A 1129 -34.18 -22.27 28.91
C SER A 1129 -34.33 -21.43 30.19
N PRO A 1130 -33.86 -21.92 31.35
CA PRO A 1130 -33.66 -21.08 32.52
C PRO A 1130 -32.72 -19.90 32.21
N PRO A 1131 -32.96 -18.69 32.75
CA PRO A 1131 -33.95 -18.35 33.76
C PRO A 1131 -35.34 -17.92 33.23
N ARG A 1132 -35.54 -17.83 31.90
CA ARG A 1132 -36.82 -17.35 31.33
C ARG A 1132 -37.90 -18.43 31.29
N ASN A 1133 -37.55 -19.62 30.83
CA ASN A 1133 -38.36 -20.84 30.93
C ASN A 1133 -39.82 -20.66 30.41
N LEU A 1134 -39.97 -19.95 29.28
CA LEU A 1134 -41.25 -19.60 28.65
C LEU A 1134 -41.98 -20.82 28.05
N SER A 1135 -43.26 -20.65 27.72
CA SER A 1135 -44.06 -21.68 27.06
C SER A 1135 -43.74 -21.77 25.56
N ALA A 1136 -43.90 -22.95 24.97
CA ALA A 1136 -43.85 -23.12 23.51
C ALA A 1136 -45.01 -22.35 22.80
N GLU A 1137 -46.13 -22.14 23.51
CA GLU A 1137 -47.28 -21.37 23.01
C GLU A 1137 -47.15 -19.84 23.22
N THR A 1138 -46.03 -19.36 23.77
CA THR A 1138 -45.79 -17.92 23.95
C THR A 1138 -45.71 -17.20 22.60
N GLU A 1139 -46.44 -16.10 22.46
CA GLU A 1139 -46.41 -15.24 21.26
C GLU A 1139 -45.05 -14.53 21.12
N ALA A 1140 -44.56 -14.45 19.88
CA ALA A 1140 -43.32 -13.80 19.50
C ALA A 1140 -43.57 -12.67 18.49
N TYR A 1141 -42.88 -11.55 18.67
CA TYR A 1141 -43.07 -10.34 17.88
C TYR A 1141 -41.77 -9.80 17.30
N PHE A 1142 -41.85 -9.29 16.07
CA PHE A 1142 -40.79 -8.51 15.41
C PHE A 1142 -41.17 -7.02 15.23
N SER A 1143 -42.36 -6.62 15.70
CA SER A 1143 -42.82 -5.22 15.78
C SER A 1143 -42.92 -4.76 17.25
N HIS A 1144 -42.74 -3.46 17.52
CA HIS A 1144 -42.87 -2.92 18.87
C HIS A 1144 -44.33 -2.97 19.36
N GLN A 1145 -44.61 -3.83 20.35
CA GLN A 1145 -45.92 -3.93 21.00
C GLN A 1145 -45.90 -3.18 22.35
N PRO A 1146 -46.43 -1.94 22.45
CA PRO A 1146 -46.37 -1.13 23.68
C PRO A 1146 -47.25 -1.64 24.83
N LEU A 1147 -48.03 -2.71 24.61
CA LEU A 1147 -49.00 -3.27 25.55
C LEU A 1147 -48.75 -4.75 25.88
N SER A 1148 -47.71 -5.38 25.32
CA SER A 1148 -47.40 -6.79 25.59
C SER A 1148 -46.63 -6.97 26.89
N ASP A 1149 -47.07 -7.90 27.73
CA ASP A 1149 -46.38 -8.27 28.97
C ASP A 1149 -45.05 -9.01 28.66
N PRO A 1150 -43.88 -8.47 29.07
CA PRO A 1150 -42.57 -9.06 28.78
C PRO A 1150 -42.28 -10.35 29.58
N THR A 1151 -43.18 -10.77 30.48
CA THR A 1151 -43.14 -12.10 31.12
C THR A 1151 -43.90 -13.17 30.34
N ASN A 1152 -44.79 -12.77 29.42
CA ASN A 1152 -45.68 -13.65 28.67
C ASN A 1152 -45.53 -13.51 27.13
N SER A 1153 -44.52 -12.77 26.65
CA SER A 1153 -44.25 -12.56 25.22
C SER A 1153 -42.75 -12.49 24.91
N LEU A 1154 -42.38 -12.81 23.65
CA LEU A 1154 -41.00 -12.85 23.18
C LEU A 1154 -40.72 -11.78 22.11
N ASP A 1155 -40.06 -10.68 22.50
CA ASP A 1155 -39.55 -9.69 21.56
C ASP A 1155 -38.29 -10.19 20.85
N LEU A 1156 -38.38 -10.33 19.52
CA LEU A 1156 -37.30 -10.79 18.64
C LEU A 1156 -36.61 -9.65 17.88
N ARG A 1157 -37.07 -8.39 18.02
CA ARG A 1157 -36.40 -7.21 17.42
C ARG A 1157 -34.91 -7.06 17.80
N PRO A 1158 -34.46 -7.40 19.03
CA PRO A 1158 -33.04 -7.36 19.36
C PRO A 1158 -32.19 -8.41 18.64
N TRP A 1159 -32.80 -9.42 18.02
CA TRP A 1159 -32.12 -10.53 17.32
C TRP A 1159 -32.19 -10.42 15.80
N MET A 1160 -33.05 -9.55 15.25
CA MET A 1160 -33.08 -9.26 13.81
C MET A 1160 -32.18 -8.07 13.46
N ASP A 1161 -31.67 -8.07 12.23
CA ASP A 1161 -31.15 -6.88 11.58
C ASP A 1161 -32.33 -5.94 11.23
N GLN A 1162 -32.34 -4.74 11.81
CA GLN A 1162 -33.38 -3.74 11.59
C GLN A 1162 -33.05 -2.78 10.44
N THR A 1163 -31.80 -2.79 9.95
CA THR A 1163 -31.33 -1.94 8.85
C THR A 1163 -30.49 -2.73 7.85
N PRO A 1164 -31.03 -3.84 7.28
CA PRO A 1164 -30.30 -4.63 6.31
C PRO A 1164 -30.06 -3.83 5.02
N MET A 1165 -28.96 -4.13 4.32
CA MET A 1165 -28.62 -3.42 3.09
C MET A 1165 -29.68 -3.67 2.01
N THR A 1166 -30.21 -2.60 1.44
CA THR A 1166 -31.29 -2.64 0.44
C THR A 1166 -30.90 -1.92 -0.84
N LEU A 1167 -31.41 -2.41 -1.98
CA LEU A 1167 -31.24 -1.79 -3.29
C LEU A 1167 -32.58 -1.79 -4.05
N ASN A 1168 -32.74 -0.89 -5.02
CA ASN A 1168 -33.92 -0.89 -5.89
C ASN A 1168 -33.88 -2.13 -6.81
N TYR A 1169 -34.97 -2.87 -6.93
CA TYR A 1169 -35.06 -4.06 -7.81
C TYR A 1169 -34.70 -3.78 -9.29
N LYS A 1170 -34.81 -2.52 -9.74
CA LYS A 1170 -34.42 -2.08 -11.10
C LYS A 1170 -32.94 -1.71 -11.25
N ALA A 1171 -32.12 -1.82 -10.21
CA ALA A 1171 -30.69 -1.56 -10.31
C ALA A 1171 -29.99 -2.58 -11.23
N SER A 1172 -28.89 -2.19 -11.86
CA SER A 1172 -28.08 -3.11 -12.67
C SER A 1172 -27.42 -4.19 -11.80
N PHE A 1173 -27.24 -5.38 -12.36
CA PHE A 1173 -26.48 -6.45 -11.72
C PHE A 1173 -25.02 -6.03 -11.47
N GLN A 1174 -24.42 -5.22 -12.34
CA GLN A 1174 -23.09 -4.64 -12.13
C GLN A 1174 -22.97 -3.81 -10.84
N LEU A 1175 -24.00 -3.02 -10.48
CA LEU A 1175 -24.02 -2.29 -9.20
C LEU A 1175 -24.15 -3.26 -8.02
N THR A 1176 -24.98 -4.30 -8.17
CA THR A 1176 -25.15 -5.35 -7.15
C THR A 1176 -23.82 -6.07 -6.89
N LEU A 1177 -23.15 -6.54 -7.94
CA LEU A 1177 -21.84 -7.18 -7.89
C LEU A 1177 -20.78 -6.29 -7.21
N ASN A 1178 -20.69 -5.01 -7.60
CA ASN A 1178 -19.80 -4.03 -6.96
C ASN A 1178 -20.07 -3.89 -5.45
N MET A 1179 -21.33 -3.89 -5.00
CA MET A 1179 -21.65 -3.87 -3.57
C MET A 1179 -21.20 -5.17 -2.87
N PHE A 1180 -21.40 -6.34 -3.48
CA PHE A 1180 -20.93 -7.61 -2.92
C PHE A 1180 -19.40 -7.72 -2.83
N GLN A 1181 -18.67 -7.22 -3.82
CA GLN A 1181 -17.21 -7.19 -3.82
C GLN A 1181 -16.66 -6.16 -2.81
N LYS A 1182 -17.06 -4.89 -2.95
CA LYS A 1182 -16.41 -3.74 -2.29
C LYS A 1182 -16.92 -3.49 -0.86
N LEU A 1183 -18.16 -3.87 -0.53
CA LEU A 1183 -18.68 -3.88 0.85
C LEU A 1183 -18.62 -5.28 1.51
N GLY A 1184 -18.35 -6.34 0.73
CA GLY A 1184 -18.24 -7.71 1.24
C GLY A 1184 -19.56 -8.30 1.76
N LEU A 1185 -20.71 -7.90 1.20
CA LEU A 1185 -22.03 -8.28 1.70
C LEU A 1185 -22.24 -9.81 1.77
N ARG A 1186 -22.96 -10.27 2.79
CA ARG A 1186 -23.48 -11.65 2.87
C ARG A 1186 -24.74 -11.84 2.00
N TYR A 1187 -25.62 -10.83 2.01
CA TYR A 1187 -26.89 -10.78 1.31
C TYR A 1187 -27.27 -9.33 0.98
N LEU A 1188 -28.17 -9.15 0.01
CA LEU A 1188 -28.75 -7.87 -0.39
C LEU A 1188 -30.25 -8.06 -0.62
N LEU A 1189 -31.07 -7.15 -0.10
CA LEU A 1189 -32.53 -7.17 -0.26
C LEU A 1189 -32.98 -6.18 -1.32
N PHE A 1190 -33.85 -6.62 -2.22
CA PHE A 1190 -34.41 -5.78 -3.28
C PHE A 1190 -35.79 -5.27 -2.91
N VAL A 1191 -35.98 -3.95 -3.01
CA VAL A 1191 -37.22 -3.27 -2.60
C VAL A 1191 -37.79 -2.37 -3.69
N ASP A 1192 -39.11 -2.16 -3.64
CA ASP A 1192 -39.82 -1.10 -4.35
C ASP A 1192 -40.68 -0.34 -3.35
N ARG A 1193 -40.36 0.95 -3.14
CA ARG A 1193 -41.06 1.83 -2.15
C ARG A 1193 -41.16 1.24 -0.73
N GLY A 1194 -40.18 0.43 -0.33
CA GLY A 1194 -40.14 -0.26 0.97
C GLY A 1194 -40.76 -1.67 0.97
N MET A 1195 -41.52 -2.04 -0.06
CA MET A 1195 -42.04 -3.41 -0.22
C MET A 1195 -40.91 -4.34 -0.69
N LEU A 1196 -40.77 -5.51 -0.07
CA LEU A 1196 -39.83 -6.55 -0.51
C LEU A 1196 -40.22 -7.07 -1.91
N LYS A 1197 -39.22 -7.18 -2.80
CA LYS A 1197 -39.34 -7.75 -4.16
C LYS A 1197 -38.43 -8.94 -4.42
N GLY A 1198 -37.33 -9.07 -3.67
CA GLY A 1198 -36.47 -10.25 -3.73
C GLY A 1198 -35.27 -10.20 -2.79
N LEU A 1199 -34.50 -11.28 -2.81
CA LEU A 1199 -33.26 -11.48 -2.05
C LEU A 1199 -32.20 -11.99 -3.03
N LEU A 1200 -30.95 -11.60 -2.82
CA LEU A 1200 -29.80 -12.17 -3.51
C LEU A 1200 -28.65 -12.31 -2.50
N THR A 1201 -27.93 -13.41 -2.55
CA THR A 1201 -26.82 -13.75 -1.63
C THR A 1201 -25.49 -13.82 -2.38
N LYS A 1202 -24.38 -13.80 -1.63
CA LYS A 1202 -23.02 -13.92 -2.20
C LYS A 1202 -22.83 -15.20 -3.05
N LYS A 1203 -23.59 -16.27 -2.77
CA LYS A 1203 -23.57 -17.50 -3.60
C LYS A 1203 -24.28 -17.32 -4.93
N ASP A 1204 -25.37 -16.58 -4.95
CA ASP A 1204 -26.19 -16.39 -6.15
C ASP A 1204 -25.45 -15.49 -7.15
N VAL A 1205 -24.75 -14.45 -6.66
CA VAL A 1205 -23.78 -13.68 -7.48
C VAL A 1205 -22.75 -14.60 -8.11
N TRP A 1206 -22.12 -15.46 -7.31
CA TRP A 1206 -21.05 -16.35 -7.75
C TRP A 1206 -21.55 -17.35 -8.81
N TYR A 1207 -22.71 -17.98 -8.59
CA TYR A 1207 -23.31 -18.89 -9.56
C TYR A 1207 -23.67 -18.19 -10.89
N VAL A 1208 -24.11 -16.94 -10.84
CA VAL A 1208 -24.47 -16.14 -12.04
C VAL A 1208 -23.24 -15.70 -12.83
N MET A 1209 -22.12 -15.41 -12.18
CA MET A 1209 -20.84 -15.17 -12.87
C MET A 1209 -20.33 -16.47 -13.52
N ASN A 1210 -20.17 -17.52 -12.72
CA ASN A 1210 -19.54 -18.76 -13.16
C ASN A 1210 -20.38 -19.54 -14.19
N GLY A 1211 -21.71 -19.56 -14.03
CA GLY A 1211 -22.64 -20.14 -15.00
C GLY A 1211 -22.77 -19.36 -16.32
N MET A 1212 -22.01 -18.28 -16.50
CA MET A 1212 -21.80 -17.62 -17.79
C MET A 1212 -20.40 -17.90 -18.37
N GLU A 1213 -19.35 -18.07 -17.55
CA GLU A 1213 -18.04 -18.56 -18.02
C GLU A 1213 -18.18 -19.92 -18.72
N ASP A 1214 -18.90 -20.86 -18.09
CA ASP A 1214 -19.17 -22.20 -18.65
C ASP A 1214 -19.98 -22.13 -19.97
N ARG A 1215 -20.68 -21.02 -20.24
CA ARG A 1215 -21.40 -20.81 -21.51
C ARG A 1215 -20.48 -20.28 -22.61
N ASP A 1216 -19.49 -19.45 -22.31
CA ASP A 1216 -18.58 -18.89 -23.33
C ASP A 1216 -17.57 -19.92 -23.88
N GLU A 1217 -17.28 -21.01 -23.15
CA GLU A 1217 -16.53 -22.14 -23.73
C GLU A 1217 -17.38 -23.01 -24.69
N ASP A 1218 -18.71 -23.07 -24.49
CA ASP A 1218 -19.63 -23.96 -25.23
C ASP A 1218 -20.53 -23.24 -26.27
N ALA A 1219 -20.48 -21.89 -26.40
CA ALA A 1219 -21.40 -21.05 -27.19
C ALA A 1219 -21.30 -21.17 -28.74
N GLY A 1220 -20.97 -22.35 -29.27
CA GLY A 1220 -21.21 -22.71 -30.66
C GLY A 1220 -22.70 -23.02 -30.91
N TYR A 1221 -23.43 -22.04 -31.43
CA TYR A 1221 -24.91 -21.98 -31.58
C TYR A 1221 -25.68 -21.66 -30.29
N GLY A 1222 -26.51 -20.60 -30.36
CA GLY A 1222 -27.24 -20.09 -29.21
C GLY A 1222 -28.72 -20.46 -29.15
N ARG A 1223 -29.19 -20.78 -27.95
CA ARG A 1223 -30.52 -20.47 -27.42
C ARG A 1223 -30.40 -20.32 -25.92
N GLY A 1224 -30.89 -19.21 -25.36
CA GLY A 1224 -30.85 -18.99 -23.92
C GLY A 1224 -32.12 -19.49 -23.23
N PRO A 1225 -32.00 -20.40 -22.25
CA PRO A 1225 -32.90 -20.46 -21.12
C PRO A 1225 -32.37 -19.54 -20.00
N VAL A 1226 -33.26 -18.69 -19.51
CA VAL A 1226 -33.20 -18.12 -18.16
C VAL A 1226 -34.55 -18.44 -17.54
N GLN A 1227 -34.55 -19.23 -16.46
CA GLN A 1227 -35.73 -19.56 -15.66
C GLN A 1227 -36.81 -20.41 -16.36
N GLU A 1228 -36.47 -21.65 -16.76
CA GLU A 1228 -37.49 -22.68 -17.07
C GLU A 1228 -37.12 -24.07 -16.50
N ASP A 1229 -35.90 -24.57 -16.69
CA ASP A 1229 -35.46 -25.85 -16.07
C ASP A 1229 -35.09 -25.67 -14.59
N ARG A 1230 -36.05 -25.96 -13.69
CA ARG A 1230 -35.84 -26.03 -12.23
C ARG A 1230 -36.50 -27.27 -11.61
N GLU A 1231 -36.48 -28.38 -12.34
CA GLU A 1231 -37.01 -29.69 -11.92
C GLU A 1231 -35.92 -30.77 -12.00
N GLU A 1232 -35.39 -31.19 -10.84
CA GLU A 1232 -35.17 -32.60 -10.44
C GLU A 1232 -34.65 -32.64 -8.98
N GLU A 1233 -35.27 -33.47 -8.14
CA GLU A 1233 -35.31 -33.26 -6.67
C GLU A 1233 -34.07 -33.75 -5.89
N ASP A 1234 -33.16 -34.51 -6.53
CA ASP A 1234 -32.06 -35.24 -5.87
C ASP A 1234 -30.83 -34.39 -5.47
N ALA A 1235 -30.78 -33.10 -5.84
CA ALA A 1235 -29.59 -32.26 -5.65
C ALA A 1235 -29.57 -31.46 -4.33
N GLU A 1236 -30.72 -30.97 -3.84
CA GLU A 1236 -30.75 -30.02 -2.71
C GLU A 1236 -30.66 -30.69 -1.33
N GLU A 1237 -31.05 -31.97 -1.18
CA GLU A 1237 -30.82 -32.73 0.07
C GLU A 1237 -29.33 -32.88 0.39
N ARG A 1238 -28.46 -32.85 -0.62
CA ARG A 1238 -27.00 -32.95 -0.47
C ARG A 1238 -26.37 -31.57 -0.32
N GLY A 1239 -26.39 -31.07 0.92
CA GLY A 1239 -25.60 -29.91 1.32
C GLY A 1239 -24.14 -30.05 0.85
N LEU A 1240 -23.75 -29.26 -0.16
CA LEU A 1240 -22.71 -29.56 -1.16
C LEU A 1240 -21.26 -29.84 -0.69
N LEU A 1241 -21.00 -29.85 0.62
CA LEU A 1241 -19.68 -30.10 1.23
C LEU A 1241 -19.72 -31.09 2.41
N SER A 1242 -20.79 -31.87 2.57
CA SER A 1242 -20.74 -33.05 3.45
C SER A 1242 -19.93 -34.17 2.79
N THR A 1243 -18.71 -34.41 3.28
CA THR A 1243 -18.11 -35.75 3.17
C THR A 1243 -19.05 -36.77 3.81
N PRO A 1244 -19.09 -38.03 3.34
CA PRO A 1244 -19.86 -39.07 4.02
C PRO A 1244 -19.40 -39.18 5.47
N ILE A 1245 -20.31 -38.91 6.41
CA ILE A 1245 -20.11 -39.18 7.83
C ILE A 1245 -20.53 -40.63 8.02
N ASP A 1246 -19.55 -41.51 8.23
CA ASP A 1246 -19.83 -42.90 8.63
C ASP A 1246 -20.67 -42.90 9.93
N GLU A 1247 -21.64 -43.81 10.02
CA GLU A 1247 -22.70 -43.82 11.04
C GLU A 1247 -22.19 -44.17 12.45
N ALA A 1248 -21.50 -43.23 13.11
CA ALA A 1248 -20.97 -43.41 14.46
C ALA A 1248 -20.92 -42.10 15.26
N ASN A 1249 -22.09 -41.55 15.62
CA ASN A 1249 -22.21 -40.59 16.73
C ASN A 1249 -23.54 -40.72 17.46
N THR A 1250 -23.53 -41.50 18.54
CA THR A 1250 -24.50 -41.34 19.64
C THR A 1250 -24.34 -39.95 20.28
N LEU A 1251 -25.44 -39.36 20.73
CA LEU A 1251 -25.48 -38.03 21.34
C LEU A 1251 -24.78 -38.01 22.72
N ASP A 1252 -23.49 -37.69 22.77
CA ASP A 1252 -22.80 -37.35 24.03
C ASP A 1252 -23.05 -35.88 24.42
N ILE A 1253 -24.11 -35.67 25.21
CA ILE A 1253 -24.58 -34.36 25.66
C ILE A 1253 -23.77 -33.89 26.88
N HIS A 1254 -22.46 -33.69 26.72
CA HIS A 1254 -21.57 -33.33 27.83
C HIS A 1254 -20.65 -32.12 27.64
N ASP A 1255 -20.27 -31.76 26.41
CA ASP A 1255 -19.38 -30.60 26.14
C ASP A 1255 -20.15 -29.27 25.95
N LEU A 1256 -20.97 -28.92 26.96
CA LEU A 1256 -21.48 -27.56 27.18
C LEU A 1256 -21.20 -27.13 28.63
N ARG A 1257 -19.91 -26.91 28.92
CA ARG A 1257 -19.37 -26.31 30.16
C ARG A 1257 -18.07 -25.55 29.87
#